data_AF-A0A0D2NPP7-F1
#
_entry.id   AF-A0A0D2NPP7-F1
#
_cell.length_a   1.000
_cell.length_b   1.000
_cell.length_c   1.000
_cell.angle_alpha   90.00
_cell.angle_beta   90.00
_cell.angle_gamma   90.00
#
_symmetry.space_group_name_H-M   'P 1'
#
loop_
_entity.id
_entity.type
_entity.pdbx_description
1 polymer ?
#
loop_
_entity_poly.entity_id
_entity_poly.type
_entity_poly.pdbx_seq_one_letter_code
_entity_poly.pdbx_strand_id
1 'polypeptide(L)'
;MFTTPKKATKFRPHPYKTPTRPSPGGHMHPPSSPFGSPINTSPFARSPPPDFVAYSPFRQHRVGVREIRSQTPLRKPPANPGRFSSLPAHLQPNPTLNALIEESAQAVQNAQVPLTPEDSIYWKELAKLGAANKFQNALCEAREEISRGVRDAPLVNAQIDAATEYRSPRKADLLRERREAIAARQAEMEVLRERSVSPTPRRHSPRKRKEEESKPSKKHQRHERQRRAEAARRVSEELQTPTPAPSPPRVPTIPPVLPVAEPTPMEAEAVEDTAAAEAHRKEEEAERAWRVAEKEAEEKARAQYLAALQAEQAEQAHRAAAQRAEEEAQLQRLKAMNEEARLQTLKAEQTRKLAEQERVLADMERAQAAKTQRRAEEWLAKVAEERVQAEAIRKQAEQEYLRAQREQEERIQSQRKADLLSAQRKAEEEAQRQAAFREEAARIQAERDDFFRQKAEIEQIFNLAETTYIERMARLAEIERAEAVLEANFRARMEEMQYFANHPRNPLAEHYRQQAAQRAAEEEFQRQSQQQHRQQQHRQQEQEQEYQHYQQQHHKQQEPENHAPDAHYTETRDVPMRDSSFMTASKHSVHEEVPRTEYQETPAPSYSPPSSVPLTGSDFFANWEAKWKCMQSETDLSSLHFSQLPWPVLCHVTGINDITTDRLLDFLNHPDCPRALVQKKVIARYHSDRFDTRVTRKLHPTQKDVVAQMAEHCTVLLVQLMRRR
;
A
#
# COMPACT_ATOMS: atom_id res chain seq x y z
N MET A 1 0.68 -20.49 -64.62
CA MET A 1 0.43 -19.04 -64.62
C MET A 1 -1.03 -18.80 -64.26
N PHE A 2 -1.27 -17.76 -63.46
CA PHE A 2 -2.40 -17.58 -62.54
C PHE A 2 -3.79 -17.52 -63.18
N THR A 3 -4.72 -18.30 -62.65
CA THR A 3 -6.16 -18.01 -62.69
C THR A 3 -6.76 -18.24 -61.31
N THR A 4 -7.45 -17.23 -60.81
CA THR A 4 -8.13 -17.14 -59.51
C THR A 4 -9.18 -18.24 -59.32
N PRO A 5 -9.62 -18.49 -58.06
CA PRO A 5 -11.03 -18.77 -57.88
C PRO A 5 -11.75 -17.93 -56.83
N LYS A 6 -13.01 -17.71 -57.18
CA LYS A 6 -14.06 -16.95 -56.54
C LYS A 6 -14.53 -17.57 -55.22
N LYS A 7 -14.99 -16.65 -54.38
CA LYS A 7 -15.87 -16.78 -53.21
C LYS A 7 -16.85 -17.97 -53.27
N ALA A 8 -16.88 -18.75 -52.21
CA ALA A 8 -18.00 -19.63 -51.86
C ALA A 8 -18.50 -19.28 -50.45
N THR A 9 -19.63 -18.57 -50.41
CA THR A 9 -20.46 -18.30 -49.24
C THR A 9 -21.08 -19.61 -48.75
N LYS A 10 -20.64 -20.12 -47.60
CA LYS A 10 -21.30 -21.24 -46.91
C LYS A 10 -22.20 -20.71 -45.81
N PHE A 11 -23.50 -20.87 -46.03
CA PHE A 11 -24.57 -20.83 -45.04
C PHE A 11 -24.20 -21.74 -43.85
N ARG A 12 -24.30 -21.21 -42.62
CA ARG A 12 -24.33 -21.99 -41.38
C ARG A 12 -25.78 -22.08 -40.89
N PRO A 13 -26.34 -23.28 -40.65
CA PRO A 13 -27.63 -23.42 -40.00
C PRO A 13 -27.49 -23.31 -38.47
N HIS A 14 -28.51 -22.72 -37.85
CA HIS A 14 -28.75 -22.70 -36.41
C HIS A 14 -28.86 -24.12 -35.83
N PRO A 15 -28.22 -24.44 -34.69
CA PRO A 15 -28.56 -25.63 -33.94
C PRO A 15 -29.68 -25.35 -32.93
N TYR A 16 -30.61 -26.30 -32.91
CA TYR A 16 -31.77 -26.40 -32.05
C TYR A 16 -31.43 -26.58 -30.57
N LYS A 17 -32.38 -26.13 -29.75
CA LYS A 17 -32.55 -26.32 -28.31
C LYS A 17 -32.34 -27.78 -27.89
N THR A 18 -31.52 -28.00 -26.85
CA THR A 18 -31.51 -29.23 -26.05
C THR A 18 -32.27 -29.03 -24.74
N PRO A 19 -32.94 -30.08 -24.22
CA PRO A 19 -33.82 -29.99 -23.04
C PRO A 19 -33.05 -30.13 -21.72
N THR A 20 -33.51 -29.38 -20.73
CA THR A 20 -33.02 -29.36 -19.34
C THR A 20 -33.32 -30.69 -18.63
N ARG A 21 -32.27 -31.33 -18.09
CA ARG A 21 -32.39 -32.46 -17.15
C ARG A 21 -32.82 -31.97 -15.76
N PRO A 22 -33.62 -32.76 -15.01
CA PRO A 22 -33.98 -32.44 -13.63
C PRO A 22 -32.85 -32.80 -12.64
N SER A 23 -32.72 -31.97 -11.60
CA SER A 23 -31.76 -32.13 -10.49
C SER A 23 -32.23 -33.19 -9.48
N PRO A 24 -31.37 -34.09 -8.97
CA PRO A 24 -31.70 -35.02 -7.89
C PRO A 24 -31.16 -34.57 -6.52
N GLY A 25 -31.88 -34.92 -5.46
CA GLY A 25 -31.41 -34.89 -4.05
C GLY A 25 -31.81 -33.61 -3.30
N GLY A 26 -32.66 -33.60 -2.27
CA GLY A 26 -33.11 -34.69 -1.40
C GLY A 26 -32.20 -34.83 -0.18
N HIS A 27 -32.27 -33.88 0.76
CA HIS A 27 -31.74 -34.06 2.11
C HIS A 27 -32.84 -33.90 3.14
N MET A 28 -33.10 -35.00 3.84
CA MET A 28 -33.94 -35.11 5.00
C MET A 28 -33.24 -34.47 6.20
N HIS A 29 -33.98 -33.66 6.97
CA HIS A 29 -33.61 -33.32 8.34
C HIS A 29 -34.31 -34.30 9.30
N PRO A 30 -33.61 -34.82 10.33
CA PRO A 30 -34.22 -35.66 11.35
C PRO A 30 -35.06 -34.84 12.35
N PRO A 31 -36.06 -35.47 13.02
CA PRO A 31 -37.00 -34.78 13.89
C PRO A 31 -36.55 -34.69 15.35
N SER A 32 -37.20 -33.73 16.05
CA SER A 32 -37.53 -33.68 17.48
C SER A 32 -36.42 -33.50 18.52
N SER A 33 -36.44 -32.34 19.18
CA SER A 33 -36.35 -32.26 20.65
C SER A 33 -37.34 -31.19 21.16
N PRO A 34 -38.09 -31.46 22.26
CA PRO A 34 -39.25 -30.68 22.72
C PRO A 34 -38.88 -29.62 23.78
N PHE A 35 -39.88 -28.93 24.35
CA PHE A 35 -39.87 -27.71 25.19
C PHE A 35 -39.89 -26.43 24.33
N GLY A 36 -41.02 -25.73 24.10
CA GLY A 36 -42.03 -25.22 25.06
C GLY A 36 -41.47 -23.93 25.70
N SER A 37 -41.97 -22.70 25.55
CA SER A 37 -43.30 -22.12 25.32
C SER A 37 -43.10 -20.60 25.00
N PRO A 38 -44.11 -19.69 25.06
CA PRO A 38 -45.24 -19.56 24.16
C PRO A 38 -45.34 -18.15 23.49
N ILE A 39 -45.94 -18.15 22.30
CA ILE A 39 -47.02 -17.27 21.80
C ILE A 39 -47.11 -15.85 22.39
N ASN A 40 -46.84 -14.84 21.56
CA ASN A 40 -47.58 -13.58 21.62
C ASN A 40 -48.01 -13.17 20.20
N THR A 41 -49.33 -13.14 20.01
CA THR A 41 -50.06 -12.80 18.80
C THR A 41 -50.23 -11.29 18.68
N SER A 42 -49.97 -10.69 17.51
CA SER A 42 -50.89 -9.72 16.90
C SER A 42 -50.44 -9.31 15.48
N PRO A 43 -51.36 -9.17 14.51
CA PRO A 43 -51.05 -8.90 13.11
C PRO A 43 -51.23 -7.42 12.74
N PHE A 44 -50.52 -6.92 11.72
CA PHE A 44 -51.08 -5.89 10.84
C PHE A 44 -50.46 -5.95 9.45
N ALA A 45 -51.31 -6.32 8.49
CA ALA A 45 -51.10 -6.16 7.07
C ALA A 45 -51.21 -4.69 6.67
N ARG A 46 -50.41 -4.26 5.68
CA ARG A 46 -50.79 -3.24 4.69
C ARG A 46 -49.79 -3.26 3.53
N SER A 47 -50.28 -3.76 2.39
CA SER A 47 -49.74 -3.50 1.06
C SER A 47 -49.86 -2.01 0.69
N PRO A 48 -49.07 -1.51 -0.27
CA PRO A 48 -49.50 -0.41 -1.12
C PRO A 48 -49.69 -0.87 -2.60
N PRO A 49 -50.65 -0.28 -3.33
CA PRO A 49 -50.96 -0.62 -4.71
C PRO A 49 -50.13 0.18 -5.74
N PRO A 50 -50.13 -0.24 -7.03
CA PRO A 50 -49.61 0.51 -8.16
C PRO A 50 -50.73 1.29 -8.90
N ASP A 51 -50.36 2.35 -9.63
CA ASP A 51 -50.90 2.81 -10.94
C ASP A 51 -50.55 4.30 -11.17
N PHE A 52 -49.76 4.61 -12.22
CA PHE A 52 -50.16 5.16 -13.52
C PHE A 52 -50.77 6.59 -13.49
N VAL A 53 -50.15 7.55 -14.21
CA VAL A 53 -50.68 8.29 -15.38
C VAL A 53 -49.76 9.46 -15.78
N ALA A 54 -49.36 9.41 -17.05
CA ALA A 54 -49.10 10.41 -18.10
C ALA A 54 -48.86 11.93 -17.85
N TYR A 55 -47.88 12.44 -18.63
CA TYR A 55 -47.82 13.68 -19.44
C TYR A 55 -48.15 15.06 -18.82
N SER A 56 -47.19 16.00 -18.88
CA SER A 56 -47.23 17.20 -19.76
C SER A 56 -46.03 18.15 -19.50
N PRO A 57 -45.51 18.90 -20.50
CA PRO A 57 -44.26 19.66 -20.43
C PRO A 57 -44.46 21.20 -20.24
N PHE A 58 -43.31 21.91 -20.16
CA PHE A 58 -43.12 23.37 -20.13
C PHE A 58 -43.33 24.10 -18.79
N ARG A 59 -42.22 24.59 -18.22
CA ARG A 59 -42.10 25.99 -17.77
C ARG A 59 -40.64 26.42 -17.72
N GLN A 60 -40.32 27.42 -18.55
CA GLN A 60 -39.11 28.21 -18.49
C GLN A 60 -39.13 29.05 -17.21
N HIS A 61 -38.07 28.99 -16.41
CA HIS A 61 -37.74 30.08 -15.49
C HIS A 61 -36.26 30.41 -15.58
N ARG A 62 -36.01 31.65 -16.03
CA ARG A 62 -34.78 32.41 -15.87
C ARG A 62 -34.28 32.27 -14.42
N VAL A 63 -33.03 31.87 -14.23
CA VAL A 63 -32.30 32.13 -12.99
C VAL A 63 -31.17 33.09 -13.31
N GLY A 64 -31.36 34.32 -12.84
CA GLY A 64 -30.35 35.37 -12.87
C GLY A 64 -29.24 35.09 -11.87
N VAL A 65 -28.03 35.42 -12.32
CA VAL A 65 -26.83 35.62 -11.52
C VAL A 65 -27.12 36.68 -10.46
N ARG A 66 -26.93 36.38 -9.17
CA ARG A 66 -26.59 37.37 -8.15
C ARG A 66 -25.67 36.78 -7.08
N GLU A 67 -24.69 37.61 -6.74
CA GLU A 67 -23.53 37.40 -5.89
C GLU A 67 -23.92 37.05 -4.44
N ILE A 68 -23.24 36.07 -3.85
CA ILE A 68 -23.28 35.85 -2.41
C ILE A 68 -22.03 36.48 -1.80
N ARG A 69 -22.26 37.66 -1.20
CA ARG A 69 -21.36 38.30 -0.25
C ARG A 69 -21.20 37.43 1.00
N SER A 70 -19.96 37.34 1.43
CA SER A 70 -19.49 36.84 2.72
C SER A 70 -20.20 37.48 3.92
N GLN A 71 -20.79 36.67 4.80
CA GLN A 71 -20.98 37.02 6.21
C GLN A 71 -20.79 35.79 7.10
N THR A 72 -19.67 35.77 7.81
CA THR A 72 -19.41 34.94 9.00
C THR A 72 -20.05 35.57 10.23
N PRO A 73 -20.74 34.82 11.10
CA PRO A 73 -21.00 35.26 12.45
C PRO A 73 -20.01 34.63 13.44
N LEU A 74 -19.34 35.50 14.20
CA LEU A 74 -18.58 35.17 15.41
C LEU A 74 -19.48 34.41 16.41
N ARG A 75 -19.02 33.26 16.90
CA ARG A 75 -19.52 32.64 18.13
C ARG A 75 -18.43 32.70 19.20
N LYS A 76 -18.72 33.42 20.29
CA LYS A 76 -17.97 33.42 21.54
C LYS A 76 -18.12 32.05 22.25
N PRO A 77 -17.07 31.53 22.93
CA PRO A 77 -17.23 30.42 23.85
C PRO A 77 -17.70 30.92 25.23
N PRO A 78 -18.60 30.21 25.94
CA PRO A 78 -18.93 30.56 27.32
C PRO A 78 -17.87 30.03 28.29
N ALA A 79 -17.52 30.88 29.24
CA ALA A 79 -16.75 30.59 30.44
C ALA A 79 -17.68 30.00 31.52
N ASN A 80 -17.37 28.81 32.04
CA ASN A 80 -17.45 28.45 33.46
C ASN A 80 -17.08 26.97 33.69
N PRO A 81 -16.05 26.66 34.50
CA PRO A 81 -15.85 25.36 35.10
C PRO A 81 -16.33 25.41 36.56
N GLY A 82 -17.40 24.70 36.90
CA GLY A 82 -17.90 24.73 38.27
C GLY A 82 -18.90 23.63 38.58
N ARG A 83 -18.45 22.69 39.42
CA ARG A 83 -19.24 21.88 40.36
C ARG A 83 -20.15 20.81 39.76
N PHE A 84 -19.66 19.57 39.77
CA PHE A 84 -20.42 18.46 40.37
C PHE A 84 -19.45 17.59 41.18
N SER A 85 -19.64 17.65 42.49
CA SER A 85 -18.97 16.84 43.50
C SER A 85 -19.80 15.61 43.84
N SER A 86 -19.07 14.54 44.16
CA SER A 86 -19.38 13.49 45.15
C SER A 86 -20.60 12.58 44.93
N LEU A 87 -20.32 11.37 44.45
CA LEU A 87 -21.02 10.14 44.85
C LEU A 87 -20.12 9.34 45.82
N PRO A 88 -20.69 8.63 46.81
CA PRO A 88 -19.94 8.11 47.94
C PRO A 88 -19.15 6.83 47.57
N ALA A 89 -17.87 6.85 47.92
CA ALA A 89 -16.99 5.70 47.87
C ALA A 89 -17.27 4.78 49.06
N HIS A 90 -18.09 3.75 48.86
CA HIS A 90 -18.06 2.55 49.71
C HIS A 90 -18.62 1.34 48.94
N LEU A 91 -17.92 0.94 47.89
CA LEU A 91 -18.03 -0.42 47.36
C LEU A 91 -16.82 -1.17 47.87
N GLN A 92 -17.04 -2.10 48.80
CA GLN A 92 -15.98 -3.05 49.13
C GLN A 92 -15.61 -3.82 47.86
N PRO A 93 -14.31 -4.02 47.58
CA PRO A 93 -13.91 -4.76 46.40
C PRO A 93 -14.46 -6.18 46.52
N ASN A 94 -15.24 -6.62 45.53
CA ASN A 94 -15.63 -8.01 45.41
C ASN A 94 -14.37 -8.87 45.52
N PRO A 95 -14.33 -9.89 46.39
CA PRO A 95 -13.16 -10.72 46.55
C PRO A 95 -12.80 -11.31 45.19
N THR A 96 -11.53 -11.18 44.82
CA THR A 96 -11.03 -11.73 43.56
C THR A 96 -11.21 -13.25 43.59
N LEU A 97 -11.41 -13.87 42.43
CA LEU A 97 -11.56 -15.33 42.32
C LEU A 97 -10.42 -16.07 43.05
N ASN A 98 -9.20 -15.51 43.01
CA ASN A 98 -8.05 -16.04 43.73
C ASN A 98 -8.20 -15.96 45.27
N ALA A 99 -8.80 -14.88 45.80
CA ALA A 99 -9.07 -14.76 47.24
C ALA A 99 -10.14 -15.77 47.70
N LEU A 100 -11.17 -16.04 46.88
CA LEU A 100 -12.16 -17.09 47.16
C LEU A 100 -11.56 -18.51 47.05
N ILE A 101 -10.61 -18.72 46.14
CA ILE A 101 -9.87 -19.98 46.02
C ILE A 101 -8.94 -20.20 47.22
N GLU A 102 -8.23 -19.15 47.68
CA GLU A 102 -7.40 -19.23 48.88
C GLU A 102 -8.25 -19.45 50.14
N GLU A 103 -9.34 -18.71 50.32
CA GLU A 103 -10.24 -18.85 51.47
C GLU A 103 -10.87 -20.24 51.54
N SER A 104 -11.27 -20.81 50.40
CA SER A 104 -11.79 -22.18 50.33
C SER A 104 -10.72 -23.24 50.53
N ALA A 105 -9.50 -23.06 50.00
CA ALA A 105 -8.36 -23.95 50.28
C ALA A 105 -7.96 -23.95 51.76
N GLN A 106 -8.04 -22.79 52.42
CA GLN A 106 -7.76 -22.63 53.85
C GLN A 106 -8.87 -23.27 54.71
N ALA A 107 -10.13 -23.15 54.30
CA ALA A 107 -11.25 -23.85 54.94
C ALA A 107 -11.12 -25.38 54.85
N VAL A 108 -10.62 -25.91 53.72
CA VAL A 108 -10.36 -27.35 53.53
C VAL A 108 -9.18 -27.84 54.37
N GLN A 109 -8.09 -27.05 54.47
CA GLN A 109 -6.96 -27.38 55.35
C GLN A 109 -7.35 -27.39 56.84
N ASN A 110 -8.25 -26.50 57.25
CA ASN A 110 -8.69 -26.40 58.64
C ASN A 110 -9.72 -27.48 59.03
N ALA A 111 -10.38 -28.13 58.06
CA ALA A 111 -11.45 -29.09 58.34
C ALA A 111 -10.97 -30.50 58.76
N GLN A 112 -9.69 -30.87 58.56
CA GLN A 112 -9.13 -32.20 58.91
C GLN A 112 -9.98 -33.42 58.47
N VAL A 113 -10.81 -33.29 57.43
CA VAL A 113 -11.57 -34.41 56.86
C VAL A 113 -10.80 -34.99 55.65
N PRO A 114 -10.59 -36.32 55.57
CA PRO A 114 -9.97 -36.93 54.39
C PRO A 114 -10.85 -36.72 53.15
N LEU A 115 -10.30 -36.02 52.15
CA LEU A 115 -10.96 -35.72 50.89
C LEU A 115 -11.31 -37.00 50.13
N THR A 116 -12.54 -37.08 49.64
CA THR A 116 -12.98 -38.21 48.81
C THR A 116 -12.35 -38.14 47.41
N PRO A 117 -12.25 -39.25 46.67
CA PRO A 117 -11.73 -39.25 45.30
C PRO A 117 -12.50 -38.32 44.35
N GLU A 118 -13.78 -38.09 44.64
CA GLU A 118 -14.67 -37.19 43.89
C GLU A 118 -14.31 -35.72 44.12
N ASP A 119 -13.96 -35.34 45.35
CA ASP A 119 -13.46 -34.00 45.66
C ASP A 119 -12.13 -33.72 44.93
N SER A 120 -11.25 -34.73 44.80
CA SER A 120 -10.00 -34.59 44.05
C SER A 120 -10.22 -34.27 42.56
N ILE A 121 -11.26 -34.84 41.96
CA ILE A 121 -11.64 -34.58 40.56
C ILE A 121 -12.22 -33.17 40.44
N TYR A 122 -13.09 -32.76 41.37
CA TYR A 122 -13.66 -31.42 41.42
C TYR A 122 -12.58 -30.34 41.54
N TRP A 123 -11.60 -30.51 42.43
CA TRP A 123 -10.48 -29.57 42.59
C TRP A 123 -9.52 -29.54 41.39
N LYS A 124 -9.33 -30.68 40.69
CA LYS A 124 -8.56 -30.71 39.43
C LYS A 124 -9.27 -30.00 38.28
N GLU A 125 -10.59 -30.10 38.19
CA GLU A 125 -11.40 -29.34 37.23
C GLU A 125 -11.42 -27.84 37.55
N LEU A 126 -11.49 -27.46 38.83
CA LEU A 126 -11.35 -26.08 39.30
C LEU A 126 -9.95 -25.50 39.02
N ALA A 127 -8.89 -26.29 39.17
CA ALA A 127 -7.53 -25.89 38.79
C ALA A 127 -7.37 -25.71 37.27
N LYS A 128 -8.08 -26.50 36.45
CA LYS A 128 -8.17 -26.27 34.99
C LYS A 128 -8.95 -25.00 34.66
N LEU A 129 -10.00 -24.67 35.42
CA LEU A 129 -10.67 -23.37 35.34
C LEU A 129 -9.79 -22.21 35.84
N GLY A 130 -8.78 -22.48 36.67
CA GLY A 130 -7.68 -21.55 36.93
C GLY A 130 -6.90 -21.15 35.67
N ALA A 131 -6.94 -21.94 34.59
CA ALA A 131 -6.44 -21.52 33.28
C ALA A 131 -7.34 -20.47 32.58
N ALA A 132 -8.57 -20.25 33.06
CA ALA A 132 -9.41 -19.11 32.70
C ALA A 132 -8.84 -17.77 33.19
N ASN A 133 -7.86 -17.76 34.11
CA ASN A 133 -7.06 -16.56 34.39
C ASN A 133 -6.34 -16.05 33.13
N LYS A 134 -6.03 -16.90 32.14
CA LYS A 134 -5.49 -16.41 30.86
C LYS A 134 -6.51 -15.60 30.07
N PHE A 135 -7.78 -15.99 30.09
CA PHE A 135 -8.86 -15.25 29.45
C PHE A 135 -9.18 -13.96 30.21
N GLN A 136 -9.17 -14.01 31.54
CA GLN A 136 -9.42 -12.85 32.40
C GLN A 136 -8.27 -11.83 32.34
N ASN A 137 -7.02 -12.30 32.29
CA ASN A 137 -5.85 -11.45 32.05
C ASN A 137 -5.88 -10.84 30.65
N ALA A 138 -6.25 -11.62 29.61
CA ALA A 138 -6.42 -11.08 28.25
C ALA A 138 -7.54 -10.03 28.17
N LEU A 139 -8.64 -10.20 28.92
CA LEU A 139 -9.70 -9.18 29.03
C LEU A 139 -9.25 -7.94 29.79
N CYS A 140 -8.45 -8.09 30.85
CA CYS A 140 -7.86 -6.97 31.58
C CYS A 140 -6.86 -6.20 30.69
N GLU A 141 -5.99 -6.88 29.96
CA GLU A 141 -5.07 -6.28 29.00
C GLU A 141 -5.81 -5.54 27.88
N ALA A 142 -6.83 -6.17 27.28
CA ALA A 142 -7.67 -5.53 26.27
C ALA A 142 -8.41 -4.30 26.83
N ARG A 143 -8.90 -4.35 28.07
CA ARG A 143 -9.57 -3.21 28.72
C ARG A 143 -8.60 -2.07 29.02
N GLU A 144 -7.37 -2.37 29.43
CA GLU A 144 -6.32 -1.37 29.59
C GLU A 144 -5.92 -0.75 28.25
N GLU A 145 -5.81 -1.55 27.19
CA GLU A 145 -5.46 -1.08 25.85
C GLU A 145 -6.53 -0.12 25.29
N ILE A 146 -7.81 -0.46 25.46
CA ILE A 146 -8.93 0.45 25.15
C ILE A 146 -8.86 1.71 26.01
N SER A 147 -8.56 1.59 27.30
CA SER A 147 -8.45 2.74 28.21
C SER A 147 -7.24 3.64 27.91
N ARG A 148 -6.17 3.11 27.32
CA ARG A 148 -5.04 3.90 26.78
C ARG A 148 -5.46 4.61 25.50
N GLY A 149 -6.09 3.90 24.56
CA GLY A 149 -6.62 4.49 23.32
C GLY A 149 -7.59 5.65 23.58
N VAL A 150 -8.46 5.53 24.59
CA VAL A 150 -9.39 6.61 24.99
C VAL A 150 -8.66 7.80 25.63
N ARG A 151 -7.59 7.57 26.41
CA ARG A 151 -6.76 8.63 26.99
C ARG A 151 -5.91 9.36 25.94
N ASP A 152 -5.47 8.65 24.90
CA ASP A 152 -4.60 9.18 23.86
C ASP A 152 -5.38 9.82 22.70
N ALA A 153 -6.67 9.49 22.55
CA ALA A 153 -7.54 10.03 21.49
C ALA A 153 -7.57 11.58 21.42
N PRO A 154 -7.60 12.35 22.53
CA PRO A 154 -7.54 13.81 22.47
C PRO A 154 -6.21 14.32 21.91
N LEU A 155 -5.10 13.65 22.21
CA LEU A 155 -3.77 13.99 21.72
C LEU A 155 -3.64 13.69 20.22
N VAL A 156 -4.14 12.53 19.79
CA VAL A 156 -4.15 12.14 18.37
C VAL A 156 -5.05 13.07 17.56
N ASN A 157 -6.21 13.45 18.08
CA ASN A 157 -7.09 14.42 17.42
C ASN A 157 -6.46 15.80 17.33
N ALA A 158 -5.79 16.27 18.39
CA ALA A 158 -5.04 17.53 18.36
C ALA A 158 -3.89 17.50 17.32
N GLN A 159 -3.22 16.35 17.13
CA GLN A 159 -2.20 16.18 16.10
C GLN A 159 -2.79 16.17 14.69
N ILE A 160 -3.96 15.56 14.49
CA ILE A 160 -4.69 15.58 13.22
C ILE A 160 -5.12 17.01 12.89
N ASP A 161 -5.68 17.73 13.87
CA ASP A 161 -6.10 19.12 13.70
C ASP A 161 -4.91 20.02 13.37
N ALA A 162 -3.79 19.91 14.10
CA ALA A 162 -2.56 20.64 13.80
C ALA A 162 -1.99 20.29 12.41
N ALA A 163 -2.07 19.02 11.97
CA ALA A 163 -1.62 18.60 10.64
C ALA A 163 -2.54 19.12 9.53
N THR A 164 -3.85 19.24 9.78
CA THR A 164 -4.79 19.84 8.83
C THR A 164 -4.62 21.35 8.73
N GLU A 165 -4.32 22.01 9.85
CA GLU A 165 -4.04 23.45 9.91
C GLU A 165 -2.75 23.80 9.16
N TYR A 166 -1.71 22.97 9.24
CA TYR A 166 -0.47 23.11 8.45
C TYR A 166 -0.63 22.80 6.95
N ARG A 167 -1.59 21.95 6.57
CA ARG A 167 -1.84 21.61 5.15
C ARG A 167 -2.56 22.73 4.39
N SER A 168 -3.29 23.60 5.07
CA SER A 168 -4.08 24.67 4.44
C SER A 168 -3.20 25.78 3.80
N PRO A 169 -2.20 26.37 4.50
CA PRO A 169 -1.29 27.36 3.91
C PRO A 169 -0.45 26.77 2.77
N ARG A 170 0.07 25.55 2.96
CA ARG A 170 0.91 24.89 1.95
C ARG A 170 0.14 24.60 0.65
N LYS A 171 -1.16 24.33 0.74
CA LYS A 171 -2.02 24.18 -0.45
C LYS A 171 -2.26 25.51 -1.16
N ALA A 172 -2.34 26.61 -0.43
CA ALA A 172 -2.43 27.95 -1.00
C ALA A 172 -1.12 28.34 -1.71
N ASP A 173 0.04 28.03 -1.12
CA ASP A 173 1.35 28.29 -1.72
C ASP A 173 1.56 27.47 -3.00
N LEU A 174 1.21 26.17 -3.00
CA LEU A 174 1.27 25.33 -4.20
C LEU A 174 0.34 25.81 -5.33
N LEU A 175 -0.82 26.37 -4.98
CA LEU A 175 -1.72 26.98 -5.96
C LEU A 175 -1.17 28.30 -6.50
N ARG A 176 -0.46 29.08 -5.69
CA ARG A 176 0.23 30.29 -6.13
C ARG A 176 1.38 29.95 -7.10
N GLU A 177 2.23 28.99 -6.72
CA GLU A 177 3.34 28.50 -7.54
C GLU A 177 2.85 27.94 -8.88
N ARG A 178 1.73 27.18 -8.87
CA ARG A 178 1.12 26.68 -10.11
C ARG A 178 0.60 27.81 -11.02
N ARG A 179 0.05 28.89 -10.45
CA ARG A 179 -0.40 30.06 -11.23
C ARG A 179 0.77 30.82 -11.82
N GLU A 180 1.84 31.00 -11.06
CA GLU A 180 3.09 31.62 -11.51
C GLU A 180 3.73 30.80 -12.65
N ALA A 181 3.76 29.47 -12.54
CA ALA A 181 4.26 28.58 -13.59
C ALA A 181 3.43 28.66 -14.89
N ILE A 182 2.10 28.76 -14.77
CA ILE A 182 1.23 28.93 -15.94
C ILE A 182 1.46 30.31 -16.59
N ALA A 183 1.59 31.37 -15.80
CA ALA A 183 1.87 32.71 -16.30
C ALA A 183 3.24 32.78 -16.99
N ALA A 184 4.28 32.17 -16.41
CA ALA A 184 5.61 32.08 -17.02
C ALA A 184 5.57 31.34 -18.37
N ARG A 185 4.82 30.24 -18.47
CA ARG A 185 4.67 29.48 -19.72
C ARG A 185 3.89 30.25 -20.78
N GLN A 186 2.91 31.07 -20.37
CA GLN A 186 2.19 31.96 -21.29
C GLN A 186 3.11 33.06 -21.82
N ALA A 187 3.93 33.68 -20.95
CA ALA A 187 4.91 34.68 -21.35
C ALA A 187 5.96 34.09 -22.32
N GLU A 188 6.43 32.87 -22.08
CA GLU A 188 7.36 32.17 -22.98
C GLU A 188 6.73 31.91 -24.36
N MET A 189 5.46 31.48 -24.38
CA MET A 189 4.71 31.29 -25.63
C MET A 189 4.51 32.60 -26.40
N GLU A 190 4.33 33.72 -25.70
CA GLU A 190 4.21 35.05 -26.31
C GLU A 190 5.53 35.50 -26.93
N VAL A 191 6.66 35.30 -26.25
CA VAL A 191 8.01 35.55 -26.81
C VAL A 191 8.28 34.67 -28.04
N LEU A 192 7.88 33.39 -28.02
CA LEU A 192 8.00 32.51 -29.18
C LEU A 192 7.08 32.95 -30.34
N ARG A 193 5.90 33.48 -30.02
CA ARG A 193 4.98 34.05 -31.01
C ARG A 193 5.59 35.28 -31.66
N GLU A 194 6.17 36.20 -30.90
CA GLU A 194 6.88 37.37 -31.43
C GLU A 194 8.10 36.98 -32.27
N ARG A 195 8.87 35.96 -31.85
CA ARG A 195 10.01 35.44 -32.63
C ARG A 195 9.60 34.72 -33.92
N SER A 196 8.42 34.13 -33.97
CA SER A 196 7.90 33.46 -35.17
C SER A 196 7.29 34.42 -36.21
N VAL A 197 7.16 35.72 -35.88
CA VAL A 197 6.86 36.79 -36.86
C VAL A 197 8.17 37.37 -37.44
N SER A 198 9.13 36.50 -37.76
CA SER A 198 10.24 36.85 -38.65
C SER A 198 9.81 36.61 -40.09
N PRO A 199 9.92 37.60 -40.99
CA PRO A 199 9.47 37.47 -42.37
C PRO A 199 10.38 36.49 -43.11
N THR A 200 9.87 35.27 -43.32
CA THR A 200 10.50 34.27 -44.18
C THR A 200 10.75 34.87 -45.58
N PRO A 201 11.98 34.85 -46.11
CA PRO A 201 12.28 35.41 -47.42
C PRO A 201 11.70 34.48 -48.50
N ARG A 202 10.60 34.91 -49.12
CA ARG A 202 10.04 34.24 -50.30
C ARG A 202 11.03 34.33 -51.46
N ARG A 203 11.58 33.17 -51.85
CA ARG A 203 12.17 32.93 -53.16
C ARG A 203 11.10 33.08 -54.24
N HIS A 204 11.19 34.13 -55.06
CA HIS A 204 10.61 34.15 -56.41
C HIS A 204 11.48 35.00 -57.36
N SER A 205 11.99 34.32 -58.40
CA SER A 205 12.14 34.73 -59.81
C SER A 205 12.56 36.17 -60.19
N PRO A 206 13.58 36.32 -61.06
CA PRO A 206 14.05 37.62 -61.52
C PRO A 206 13.24 38.08 -62.75
N ARG A 207 12.34 39.05 -62.59
CA ARG A 207 11.99 39.98 -63.68
C ARG A 207 11.17 41.16 -63.15
N LYS A 208 11.60 42.35 -63.59
CA LYS A 208 11.04 43.70 -63.34
C LYS A 208 11.49 44.36 -62.03
N ARG A 209 12.75 44.79 -62.05
CA ARG A 209 13.28 45.91 -61.26
C ARG A 209 13.14 47.19 -62.09
N LYS A 210 12.18 48.04 -61.75
CA LYS A 210 12.22 49.51 -61.84
C LYS A 210 10.88 50.04 -61.33
N GLU A 211 10.96 51.11 -60.53
CA GLU A 211 9.86 51.84 -59.91
C GLU A 211 9.24 51.18 -58.66
N GLU A 212 9.88 51.34 -57.50
CA GLU A 212 9.19 51.63 -56.22
C GLU A 212 10.25 51.92 -55.12
N GLU A 213 11.04 52.98 -55.31
CA GLU A 213 11.86 53.59 -54.25
C GLU A 213 11.48 55.07 -54.11
N SER A 214 10.28 55.36 -53.61
CA SER A 214 9.95 56.67 -53.01
C SER A 214 8.57 56.66 -52.34
N LYS A 215 8.39 55.91 -51.25
CA LYS A 215 7.24 56.12 -50.36
C LYS A 215 7.75 56.39 -48.94
N PRO A 216 7.66 57.63 -48.44
CA PRO A 216 8.11 57.95 -47.09
C PRO A 216 7.23 57.20 -46.08
N SER A 217 7.88 56.64 -45.06
CA SER A 217 7.25 55.94 -43.94
C SER A 217 6.06 56.73 -43.40
N LYS A 218 4.93 56.05 -43.12
CA LYS A 218 3.71 56.62 -42.51
C LYS A 218 4.00 57.42 -41.23
N LYS A 219 5.11 57.14 -40.55
CA LYS A 219 5.58 57.90 -39.37
C LYS A 219 6.08 59.30 -39.75
N HIS A 220 6.72 59.45 -40.90
CA HIS A 220 7.18 60.74 -41.45
C HIS A 220 6.00 61.58 -41.94
N GLN A 221 5.02 60.94 -42.60
CA GLN A 221 3.83 61.62 -43.12
C GLN A 221 2.91 62.15 -42.00
N ARG A 222 2.85 61.46 -40.85
CA ARG A 222 2.14 61.94 -39.66
C ARG A 222 2.85 63.13 -39.02
N HIS A 223 4.18 63.11 -38.96
CA HIS A 223 4.98 64.20 -38.41
C HIS A 223 4.94 65.46 -39.28
N GLU A 224 4.90 65.28 -40.61
CA GLU A 224 4.81 66.38 -41.57
C GLU A 224 3.41 67.02 -41.60
N ARG A 225 2.34 66.21 -41.44
CA ARG A 225 0.98 66.75 -41.23
C ARG A 225 0.87 67.54 -39.92
N GLN A 226 1.52 67.09 -38.85
CA GLN A 226 1.56 67.82 -37.59
C GLN A 226 2.30 69.15 -37.72
N ARG A 227 3.45 69.16 -38.42
CA ARG A 227 4.21 70.39 -38.70
C ARG A 227 3.45 71.37 -39.60
N ARG A 228 2.70 70.90 -40.60
CA ARG A 228 1.85 71.77 -41.44
C ARG A 228 0.66 72.33 -40.67
N ALA A 229 0.07 71.56 -39.74
CA ALA A 229 -1.01 72.03 -38.89
C ALA A 229 -0.53 73.07 -37.85
N GLU A 230 0.67 72.90 -37.28
CA GLU A 230 1.30 73.91 -36.41
C GLU A 230 1.72 75.16 -37.18
N ALA A 231 2.26 75.03 -38.39
CA ALA A 231 2.60 76.17 -39.24
C ALA A 231 1.34 76.99 -39.62
N ALA A 232 0.23 76.33 -39.95
CA ALA A 232 -1.04 77.01 -40.23
C ALA A 232 -1.63 77.71 -39.00
N ARG A 233 -1.44 77.15 -37.79
CA ARG A 233 -1.82 77.82 -36.54
C ARG A 233 -0.97 79.05 -36.26
N ARG A 234 0.35 79.00 -36.48
CA ARG A 234 1.23 80.17 -36.28
C ARG A 234 0.92 81.31 -37.25
N VAL A 235 0.59 81.01 -38.51
CA VAL A 235 0.14 82.02 -39.48
C VAL A 235 -1.22 82.62 -39.09
N SER A 236 -2.07 81.87 -38.40
CA SER A 236 -3.37 82.36 -37.91
C SER A 236 -3.25 83.17 -36.62
N GLU A 237 -2.25 82.89 -35.78
CA GLU A 237 -1.95 83.68 -34.56
C GLU A 237 -1.19 84.98 -34.88
N GLU A 238 -0.35 85.03 -35.93
CA GLU A 238 0.33 86.27 -36.36
C GLU A 238 -0.59 87.29 -37.04
N LEU A 239 -1.81 86.91 -37.44
CA LEU A 239 -2.82 87.82 -38.02
C LEU A 239 -3.85 88.37 -37.01
N GLN A 240 -3.68 88.09 -35.72
CA GLN A 240 -4.48 88.71 -34.64
C GLN A 240 -3.62 89.63 -33.77
N THR A 241 -3.14 90.72 -34.36
CA THR A 241 -2.71 91.90 -33.59
C THR A 241 -3.87 92.92 -33.57
N PRO A 242 -4.31 93.39 -32.39
CA PRO A 242 -5.36 94.39 -32.30
C PRO A 242 -4.79 95.75 -32.73
N THR A 243 -5.22 96.25 -33.89
CA THR A 243 -4.89 97.60 -34.33
C THR A 243 -5.82 98.60 -33.60
N PRO A 244 -5.30 99.67 -32.98
CA PRO A 244 -6.08 100.58 -32.14
C PRO A 244 -6.94 101.54 -32.98
N ALA A 245 -8.11 101.88 -32.44
CA ALA A 245 -9.03 102.87 -32.98
C ALA A 245 -8.41 104.28 -33.02
N PRO A 246 -8.62 105.07 -34.08
CA PRO A 246 -8.40 106.52 -34.03
C PRO A 246 -9.71 107.28 -33.76
N SER A 247 -9.63 108.17 -32.77
CA SER A 247 -10.61 109.19 -32.38
C SER A 247 -10.93 110.19 -33.51
N PRO A 248 -12.09 110.87 -33.49
CA PRO A 248 -12.43 111.94 -34.43
C PRO A 248 -11.94 113.32 -33.96
N PRO A 249 -11.53 114.23 -34.88
CA PRO A 249 -11.69 115.65 -34.60
C PRO A 249 -12.08 116.54 -35.80
N ARG A 250 -13.04 117.44 -35.51
CA ARG A 250 -13.07 118.91 -35.72
C ARG A 250 -12.87 119.55 -37.12
N VAL A 251 -13.84 120.44 -37.39
CA VAL A 251 -13.95 121.59 -38.32
C VAL A 251 -12.76 122.59 -38.21
N PRO A 252 -12.41 123.34 -39.29
CA PRO A 252 -12.73 124.80 -39.43
C PRO A 252 -13.13 125.22 -40.88
N THR A 253 -14.14 126.07 -41.16
CA THR A 253 -14.20 127.57 -41.11
C THR A 253 -13.27 128.25 -42.15
N ILE A 254 -13.72 128.63 -43.39
CA ILE A 254 -14.31 129.94 -43.87
C ILE A 254 -13.22 131.06 -44.04
N PRO A 255 -13.29 132.20 -44.83
CA PRO A 255 -14.18 132.80 -45.88
C PRO A 255 -13.37 133.47 -47.07
N PRO A 256 -13.67 134.68 -47.64
CA PRO A 256 -14.77 135.15 -48.54
C PRO A 256 -14.21 135.91 -49.80
N VAL A 257 -15.06 136.64 -50.54
CA VAL A 257 -14.89 137.99 -51.16
C VAL A 257 -15.86 138.05 -52.36
N LEU A 258 -17.08 138.58 -52.22
CA LEU A 258 -17.57 139.97 -52.20
C LEU A 258 -18.29 140.34 -53.53
N PRO A 259 -19.23 141.31 -53.49
CA PRO A 259 -20.30 141.57 -54.47
C PRO A 259 -20.05 142.84 -55.31
N VAL A 260 -20.77 143.02 -56.42
CA VAL A 260 -21.01 144.31 -57.11
C VAL A 260 -22.27 144.08 -57.99
N ALA A 261 -23.47 144.62 -57.72
CA ALA A 261 -24.03 145.98 -57.75
C ALA A 261 -24.88 146.23 -59.02
N GLU A 262 -26.06 146.83 -58.82
CA GLU A 262 -27.04 147.30 -59.83
C GLU A 262 -26.45 148.37 -60.77
N PRO A 263 -27.12 148.74 -61.89
CA PRO A 263 -27.98 149.94 -61.84
C PRO A 263 -29.20 149.97 -62.81
N THR A 264 -30.19 150.77 -62.42
CA THR A 264 -31.12 151.56 -63.30
C THR A 264 -30.69 153.05 -63.24
N PRO A 265 -31.40 154.03 -63.86
CA PRO A 265 -31.48 154.44 -65.28
C PRO A 265 -30.98 155.90 -65.52
N MET A 266 -30.63 156.32 -66.75
CA MET A 266 -30.83 157.71 -67.24
C MET A 266 -30.36 157.94 -68.70
N GLU A 267 -31.27 158.55 -69.48
CA GLU A 267 -31.11 159.52 -70.59
C GLU A 267 -30.20 159.23 -71.79
N ALA A 268 -30.83 159.05 -72.96
CA ALA A 268 -30.60 159.91 -74.14
C ALA A 268 -31.69 159.70 -75.20
N GLU A 269 -32.55 160.70 -75.39
CA GLU A 269 -33.22 160.95 -76.68
C GLU A 269 -32.15 161.09 -77.77
N ALA A 270 -32.36 160.45 -78.94
CA ALA A 270 -32.24 161.06 -80.27
C ALA A 270 -32.16 160.01 -81.39
N VAL A 271 -33.22 160.00 -82.22
CA VAL A 271 -33.17 159.90 -83.68
C VAL A 271 -33.05 158.50 -84.30
N GLU A 272 -34.24 157.98 -84.63
CA GLU A 272 -34.62 157.18 -85.81
C GLU A 272 -33.49 156.96 -86.83
N ASP A 273 -32.98 155.71 -86.94
CA ASP A 273 -32.51 155.04 -88.19
C ASP A 273 -31.68 153.74 -87.98
N THR A 274 -31.69 153.09 -86.80
CA THR A 274 -30.86 151.88 -86.52
C THR A 274 -31.62 150.59 -86.15
N ALA A 275 -32.95 150.62 -86.02
CA ALA A 275 -33.77 149.47 -85.60
C ALA A 275 -33.80 148.27 -86.58
N ALA A 276 -33.51 148.50 -87.87
CA ALA A 276 -33.48 147.43 -88.87
C ALA A 276 -32.22 146.55 -88.81
N ALA A 277 -31.09 147.08 -88.33
CA ALA A 277 -29.83 146.34 -88.26
C ALA A 277 -29.69 145.48 -87.00
N GLU A 278 -30.33 145.87 -85.90
CA GLU A 278 -30.28 145.13 -84.63
C GLU A 278 -31.24 143.92 -84.62
N ALA A 279 -32.37 144.01 -85.33
CA ALA A 279 -33.27 142.88 -85.57
C ALA A 279 -32.55 141.76 -86.34
N HIS A 280 -31.76 142.11 -87.36
CA HIS A 280 -30.99 141.14 -88.14
C HIS A 280 -29.87 140.47 -87.34
N ARG A 281 -29.22 141.17 -86.39
CA ARG A 281 -28.23 140.55 -85.48
C ARG A 281 -28.87 139.58 -84.50
N LYS A 282 -30.02 139.93 -83.93
CA LYS A 282 -30.76 139.05 -83.00
C LYS A 282 -31.32 137.81 -83.72
N GLU A 283 -31.70 137.94 -85.00
CA GLU A 283 -32.10 136.81 -85.83
C GLU A 283 -30.92 135.87 -86.16
N GLU A 284 -29.76 136.42 -86.53
CA GLU A 284 -28.55 135.60 -86.74
C GLU A 284 -28.05 134.92 -85.46
N GLU A 285 -28.15 135.58 -84.31
CA GLU A 285 -27.80 134.99 -83.01
C GLU A 285 -28.77 133.88 -82.61
N ALA A 286 -30.07 134.06 -82.88
CA ALA A 286 -31.07 133.02 -82.69
C ALA A 286 -30.83 131.81 -83.61
N GLU A 287 -30.44 132.03 -84.87
CA GLU A 287 -30.14 130.95 -85.81
C GLU A 287 -28.86 130.19 -85.40
N ARG A 288 -27.81 130.90 -84.94
CA ARG A 288 -26.60 130.25 -84.39
C ARG A 288 -26.90 129.47 -83.12
N ALA A 289 -27.70 130.01 -82.21
CA ALA A 289 -28.12 129.32 -80.99
C ALA A 289 -28.94 128.06 -81.31
N TRP A 290 -29.82 128.13 -82.32
CA TRP A 290 -30.59 126.98 -82.78
C TRP A 290 -29.69 125.88 -83.37
N ARG A 291 -28.70 126.22 -84.21
CA ARG A 291 -27.73 125.24 -84.75
C ARG A 291 -26.82 124.63 -83.68
N VAL A 292 -26.45 125.37 -82.63
CA VAL A 292 -25.70 124.82 -81.49
C VAL A 292 -26.58 123.87 -80.68
N ALA A 293 -27.84 124.23 -80.41
CA ALA A 293 -28.78 123.36 -79.73
C ALA A 293 -29.08 122.08 -80.52
N GLU A 294 -29.16 122.16 -81.85
CA GLU A 294 -29.32 121.01 -82.74
C GLU A 294 -28.10 120.07 -82.67
N LYS A 295 -26.87 120.61 -82.75
CA LYS A 295 -25.64 119.82 -82.59
C LYS A 295 -25.52 119.19 -81.20
N GLU A 296 -25.86 119.92 -80.14
CA GLU A 296 -25.87 119.36 -78.78
C GLU A 296 -26.93 118.26 -78.63
N ALA A 297 -28.09 118.40 -79.27
CA ALA A 297 -29.12 117.36 -79.29
C ALA A 297 -28.65 116.12 -80.05
N GLU A 298 -27.98 116.28 -81.19
CA GLU A 298 -27.37 115.17 -81.93
C GLU A 298 -26.25 114.48 -81.13
N GLU A 299 -25.37 115.24 -80.46
CA GLU A 299 -24.32 114.68 -79.61
C GLU A 299 -24.90 113.94 -78.40
N LYS A 300 -25.95 114.48 -77.76
CA LYS A 300 -26.68 113.78 -76.69
C LYS A 300 -27.34 112.51 -77.19
N ALA A 301 -27.94 112.52 -78.38
CA ALA A 301 -28.53 111.32 -78.99
C ALA A 301 -27.47 110.26 -79.32
N ARG A 302 -26.31 110.66 -79.85
CA ARG A 302 -25.18 109.75 -80.09
C ARG A 302 -24.60 109.19 -78.80
N ALA A 303 -24.47 110.01 -77.75
CA ALA A 303 -24.00 109.57 -76.45
C ALA A 303 -24.98 108.57 -75.80
N GLN A 304 -26.30 108.82 -75.89
CA GLN A 304 -27.33 107.90 -75.43
C GLN A 304 -27.31 106.58 -76.20
N TYR A 305 -27.11 106.62 -77.52
CA TYR A 305 -26.99 105.41 -78.34
C TYR A 305 -25.75 104.58 -77.96
N LEU A 306 -24.59 105.21 -77.77
CA LEU A 306 -23.38 104.52 -77.32
C LEU A 306 -23.51 103.95 -75.91
N ALA A 307 -24.16 104.67 -74.99
CA ALA A 307 -24.44 104.19 -73.65
C ALA A 307 -25.40 102.98 -73.67
N ALA A 308 -26.43 103.01 -74.53
CA ALA A 308 -27.34 101.88 -74.72
C ALA A 308 -26.60 100.65 -75.28
N LEU A 309 -25.71 100.85 -76.26
CA LEU A 309 -24.89 99.78 -76.83
C LEU A 309 -23.93 99.18 -75.79
N GLN A 310 -23.31 100.01 -74.95
CA GLN A 310 -22.45 99.53 -73.86
C GLN A 310 -23.25 98.78 -72.78
N ALA A 311 -24.46 99.23 -72.46
CA ALA A 311 -25.35 98.54 -71.53
C ALA A 311 -25.77 97.17 -72.08
N GLU A 312 -26.09 97.07 -73.37
CA GLU A 312 -26.42 95.81 -74.02
C GLU A 312 -25.22 94.84 -74.03
N GLN A 313 -24.02 95.33 -74.32
CA GLN A 313 -22.79 94.53 -74.26
C GLN A 313 -22.48 94.06 -72.83
N ALA A 314 -22.69 94.91 -71.82
CA ALA A 314 -22.54 94.53 -70.42
C ALA A 314 -23.56 93.46 -70.01
N GLU A 315 -24.82 93.59 -70.45
CA GLU A 315 -25.86 92.60 -70.19
C GLU A 315 -25.53 91.26 -70.86
N GLN A 316 -25.06 91.26 -72.11
CA GLN A 316 -24.60 90.06 -72.80
C GLN A 316 -23.40 89.42 -72.07
N ALA A 317 -22.44 90.21 -71.59
CA ALA A 317 -21.31 89.72 -70.81
C ALA A 317 -21.75 89.11 -69.47
N HIS A 318 -22.72 89.72 -68.78
CA HIS A 318 -23.30 89.18 -67.55
C HIS A 318 -24.04 87.85 -67.79
N ARG A 319 -24.84 87.76 -68.87
CA ARG A 319 -25.51 86.51 -69.25
C ARG A 319 -24.51 85.40 -69.59
N ALA A 320 -23.45 85.73 -70.34
CA ALA A 320 -22.39 84.77 -70.67
C ALA A 320 -21.61 84.32 -69.41
N ALA A 321 -21.33 85.24 -68.48
CA ALA A 321 -20.70 84.90 -67.20
C ALA A 321 -21.60 84.02 -66.33
N ALA A 322 -22.90 84.29 -66.29
CA ALA A 322 -23.87 83.45 -65.57
C ALA A 322 -23.95 82.03 -66.15
N GLN A 323 -23.96 81.90 -67.48
CA GLN A 323 -23.94 80.59 -68.15
C GLN A 323 -22.66 79.79 -67.82
N ARG A 324 -21.49 80.43 -67.87
CA ARG A 324 -20.22 79.78 -67.48
C ARG A 324 -20.23 79.35 -66.02
N ALA A 325 -20.74 80.17 -65.11
CA ALA A 325 -20.87 79.82 -63.71
C ALA A 325 -21.82 78.64 -63.48
N GLU A 326 -22.90 78.55 -64.25
CA GLU A 326 -23.83 77.41 -64.20
C GLU A 326 -23.19 76.13 -64.74
N GLU A 327 -22.49 76.20 -65.88
CA GLU A 327 -21.74 75.05 -66.44
C GLU A 327 -20.66 74.55 -65.48
N GLU A 328 -19.91 75.45 -64.86
CA GLU A 328 -18.91 75.10 -63.84
C GLU A 328 -19.56 74.46 -62.62
N ALA A 329 -20.70 74.97 -62.15
CA ALA A 329 -21.44 74.38 -61.04
C ALA A 329 -21.97 72.98 -61.38
N GLN A 330 -22.46 72.76 -62.61
CA GLN A 330 -22.89 71.45 -63.08
C GLN A 330 -21.71 70.46 -63.15
N LEU A 331 -20.56 70.90 -63.68
CA LEU A 331 -19.35 70.09 -63.72
C LEU A 331 -18.85 69.73 -62.32
N GLN A 332 -18.91 70.66 -61.36
CA GLN A 332 -18.56 70.40 -59.96
C GLN A 332 -19.51 69.38 -59.32
N ARG A 333 -20.83 69.46 -59.57
CA ARG A 333 -21.80 68.47 -59.10
C ARG A 333 -21.52 67.08 -59.66
N LEU A 334 -21.21 66.98 -60.96
CA LEU A 334 -20.84 65.70 -61.58
C LEU A 334 -19.55 65.11 -61.01
N LYS A 335 -18.54 65.95 -60.74
CA LYS A 335 -17.29 65.54 -60.06
C LYS A 335 -17.57 65.02 -58.65
N ALA A 336 -18.38 65.74 -57.87
CA ALA A 336 -18.77 65.33 -56.52
C ALA A 336 -19.54 63.99 -56.52
N MET A 337 -20.49 63.82 -57.44
CA MET A 337 -21.25 62.56 -57.58
C MET A 337 -20.34 61.38 -57.96
N ASN A 338 -19.38 61.59 -58.86
CA ASN A 338 -18.42 60.55 -59.26
C ASN A 338 -17.45 60.21 -58.11
N GLU A 339 -17.01 61.21 -57.36
CA GLU A 339 -16.18 60.99 -56.16
C GLU A 339 -16.95 60.24 -55.07
N GLU A 340 -18.22 60.57 -54.84
CA GLU A 340 -19.09 59.84 -53.92
C GLU A 340 -19.28 58.38 -54.35
N ALA A 341 -19.56 58.12 -55.62
CA ALA A 341 -19.67 56.77 -56.17
C ALA A 341 -18.35 55.98 -55.98
N ARG A 342 -17.20 56.62 -56.20
CA ARG A 342 -15.88 56.02 -55.96
C ARG A 342 -15.67 55.70 -54.48
N LEU A 343 -16.09 56.58 -53.56
CA LEU A 343 -16.00 56.32 -52.12
C LEU A 343 -16.94 55.19 -51.69
N GLN A 344 -18.14 55.10 -52.27
CA GLN A 344 -19.07 54.00 -52.00
C GLN A 344 -18.53 52.64 -52.47
N THR A 345 -17.95 52.57 -53.68
CA THR A 345 -17.30 51.33 -54.16
C THR A 345 -16.12 50.92 -53.29
N LEU A 346 -15.29 51.87 -52.85
CA LEU A 346 -14.16 51.59 -51.96
C LEU A 346 -14.61 51.12 -50.58
N LYS A 347 -15.68 51.70 -50.02
CA LYS A 347 -16.32 51.21 -48.78
C LYS A 347 -16.86 49.80 -48.96
N ALA A 348 -17.55 49.51 -50.06
CA ALA A 348 -18.07 48.17 -50.35
C ALA A 348 -16.95 47.13 -50.55
N GLU A 349 -15.82 47.52 -51.13
CA GLU A 349 -14.65 46.65 -51.25
C GLU A 349 -14.00 46.38 -49.88
N GLN A 350 -13.90 47.41 -49.02
CA GLN A 350 -13.39 47.25 -47.65
C GLN A 350 -14.28 46.34 -46.82
N THR A 351 -15.61 46.47 -46.90
CA THR A 351 -16.52 45.59 -46.17
C THR A 351 -16.47 44.15 -46.68
N ARG A 352 -16.31 43.94 -48.00
CA ARG A 352 -16.08 42.59 -48.57
C ARG A 352 -14.78 41.98 -48.05
N LYS A 353 -13.68 42.74 -48.04
CA LYS A 353 -12.40 42.28 -47.51
C LYS A 353 -12.46 41.93 -46.02
N LEU A 354 -13.18 42.72 -45.22
CA LEU A 354 -13.40 42.40 -43.81
C LEU A 354 -14.24 41.14 -43.64
N ALA A 355 -15.34 40.99 -44.38
CA ALA A 355 -16.16 39.79 -44.34
C ALA A 355 -15.40 38.53 -44.79
N GLU A 356 -14.50 38.64 -45.77
CA GLU A 356 -13.60 37.54 -46.16
C GLU A 356 -12.61 37.17 -45.06
N GLN A 357 -12.02 38.16 -44.39
CA GLN A 357 -11.12 37.92 -43.25
C GLN A 357 -11.86 37.23 -42.09
N GLU A 358 -13.08 37.67 -41.77
CA GLU A 358 -13.92 37.04 -40.75
C GLU A 358 -14.28 35.59 -41.11
N ARG A 359 -14.58 35.30 -42.39
CA ARG A 359 -14.81 33.92 -42.86
C ARG A 359 -13.58 33.03 -42.69
N VAL A 360 -12.41 33.53 -43.08
CA VAL A 360 -11.14 32.77 -42.92
C VAL A 360 -10.83 32.50 -41.44
N LEU A 361 -11.06 33.48 -40.56
CA LEU A 361 -10.91 33.28 -39.12
C LEU A 361 -11.89 32.26 -38.58
N ALA A 362 -13.17 32.34 -38.96
CA ALA A 362 -14.19 31.38 -38.54
C ALA A 362 -13.88 29.95 -39.01
N ASP A 363 -13.37 29.78 -40.25
CA ASP A 363 -12.98 28.47 -40.76
C ASP A 363 -11.71 27.93 -40.07
N MET A 364 -10.76 28.80 -39.73
CA MET A 364 -9.60 28.43 -38.91
C MET A 364 -10.01 27.98 -37.51
N GLU A 365 -10.94 28.68 -36.86
CA GLU A 365 -11.48 28.31 -35.54
C GLU A 365 -12.24 26.99 -35.60
N ARG A 366 -13.07 26.76 -36.63
CA ARG A 366 -13.74 25.48 -36.86
C ARG A 366 -12.75 24.35 -37.08
N ALA A 367 -11.68 24.58 -37.85
CA ALA A 367 -10.63 23.59 -38.06
C ALA A 367 -9.87 23.26 -36.76
N GLN A 368 -9.60 24.26 -35.92
CA GLN A 368 -8.99 24.05 -34.62
C GLN A 368 -9.93 23.28 -33.67
N ALA A 369 -11.21 23.63 -33.64
CA ALA A 369 -12.23 22.92 -32.85
C ALA A 369 -12.39 21.47 -33.31
N ALA A 370 -12.39 21.20 -34.62
CA ALA A 370 -12.41 19.83 -35.14
C ALA A 370 -11.15 19.04 -34.75
N LYS A 371 -9.98 19.69 -34.75
CA LYS A 371 -8.71 19.07 -34.32
C LYS A 371 -8.68 18.76 -32.83
N THR A 372 -9.20 19.64 -31.98
CA THR A 372 -9.30 19.39 -30.54
C THR A 372 -10.33 18.30 -30.24
N GLN A 373 -11.45 18.27 -30.96
CA GLN A 373 -12.45 17.22 -30.84
C GLN A 373 -11.88 15.85 -31.22
N ARG A 374 -11.17 15.72 -32.36
CA ARG A 374 -10.51 14.47 -32.73
C ARG A 374 -9.51 13.99 -31.69
N ARG A 375 -8.71 14.90 -31.11
CA ARG A 375 -7.77 14.56 -30.02
C ARG A 375 -8.50 14.09 -28.77
N ALA A 376 -9.65 14.68 -28.45
CA ALA A 376 -10.48 14.25 -27.33
C ALA A 376 -11.07 12.85 -27.58
N GLU A 377 -11.55 12.58 -28.78
CA GLU A 377 -12.06 11.26 -29.20
C GLU A 377 -10.95 10.19 -29.19
N GLU A 378 -9.76 10.49 -29.72
CA GLU A 378 -8.58 9.62 -29.65
C GLU A 378 -8.16 9.34 -28.21
N TRP A 379 -8.20 10.36 -27.34
CA TRP A 379 -7.87 10.19 -25.93
C TRP A 379 -8.91 9.31 -25.20
N LEU A 380 -10.20 9.52 -25.47
CA LEU A 380 -11.27 8.67 -24.93
C LEU A 380 -11.15 7.22 -25.42
N ALA A 381 -10.78 7.00 -26.68
CA ALA A 381 -10.53 5.67 -27.22
C ALA A 381 -9.36 4.97 -26.50
N LYS A 382 -8.25 5.69 -26.27
CA LYS A 382 -7.12 5.16 -25.48
C LYS A 382 -7.50 4.82 -24.04
N VAL A 383 -8.27 5.70 -23.38
CA VAL A 383 -8.75 5.42 -22.01
C VAL A 383 -9.68 4.21 -21.99
N ALA A 384 -10.49 4.00 -23.02
CA ALA A 384 -11.31 2.80 -23.14
C ALA A 384 -10.47 1.53 -23.32
N GLU A 385 -9.44 1.56 -24.18
CA GLU A 385 -8.48 0.46 -24.34
C GLU A 385 -7.73 0.14 -23.04
N GLU A 386 -7.23 1.16 -22.34
CA GLU A 386 -6.56 1.01 -21.04
C GLU A 386 -7.49 0.39 -19.98
N ARG A 387 -8.78 0.74 -19.98
CA ARG A 387 -9.77 0.12 -19.08
C ARG A 387 -9.97 -1.36 -19.39
N VAL A 388 -10.07 -1.73 -20.67
CA VAL A 388 -10.18 -3.13 -21.09
C VAL A 388 -8.94 -3.92 -20.70
N GLN A 389 -7.75 -3.34 -20.87
CA GLN A 389 -6.49 -3.95 -20.44
C GLN A 389 -6.42 -4.11 -18.91
N ALA A 390 -6.82 -3.07 -18.16
CA ALA A 390 -6.87 -3.12 -16.70
C ALA A 390 -7.85 -4.19 -16.19
N GLU A 391 -9.01 -4.34 -16.83
CA GLU A 391 -9.96 -5.41 -16.51
C GLU A 391 -9.41 -6.81 -16.85
N ALA A 392 -8.69 -6.95 -17.96
CA ALA A 392 -8.03 -8.21 -18.32
C ALA A 392 -6.95 -8.60 -17.29
N ILE A 393 -6.11 -7.65 -16.88
CA ILE A 393 -5.09 -7.85 -15.84
C ILE A 393 -5.77 -8.21 -14.50
N ARG A 394 -6.86 -7.53 -14.13
CA ARG A 394 -7.61 -7.84 -12.91
C ARG A 394 -8.17 -9.27 -12.93
N LYS A 395 -8.72 -9.71 -14.06
CA LYS A 395 -9.23 -11.09 -14.22
C LYS A 395 -8.10 -12.12 -14.18
N GLN A 396 -6.94 -11.83 -14.76
CA GLN A 396 -5.75 -12.70 -14.65
C GLN A 396 -5.28 -12.81 -13.21
N ALA A 397 -5.15 -11.68 -12.50
CA ALA A 397 -4.77 -11.67 -11.09
C ALA A 397 -5.78 -12.43 -10.21
N GLU A 398 -7.08 -12.32 -10.49
CA GLU A 398 -8.12 -13.08 -9.79
C GLU A 398 -8.00 -14.60 -10.06
N GLN A 399 -7.72 -15.01 -11.31
CA GLN A 399 -7.48 -16.41 -11.63
C GLN A 399 -6.22 -16.96 -10.96
N GLU A 400 -5.13 -16.20 -10.93
CA GLU A 400 -3.90 -16.57 -10.24
C GLU A 400 -4.11 -16.67 -8.73
N TYR A 401 -4.87 -15.74 -8.14
CA TYR A 401 -5.24 -15.80 -6.73
C TYR A 401 -6.04 -17.07 -6.40
N LEU A 402 -7.06 -17.38 -7.21
CA LEU A 402 -7.86 -18.61 -7.03
C LEU A 402 -7.01 -19.87 -7.20
N ARG A 403 -6.04 -19.86 -8.13
CA ARG A 403 -5.09 -20.96 -8.30
C ARG A 403 -4.19 -21.13 -7.08
N ALA A 404 -3.61 -20.04 -6.58
CA ALA A 404 -2.78 -20.05 -5.37
C ALA A 404 -3.56 -20.52 -4.14
N GLN A 405 -4.84 -20.14 -4.03
CA GLN A 405 -5.71 -20.62 -2.96
C GLN A 405 -5.93 -22.14 -3.04
N ARG A 406 -6.21 -22.68 -4.24
CA ARG A 406 -6.36 -24.14 -4.42
C ARG A 406 -5.07 -24.88 -4.10
N GLU A 407 -3.92 -24.38 -4.57
CA GLU A 407 -2.61 -24.98 -4.25
C GLU A 407 -2.34 -24.95 -2.73
N GLN A 408 -2.75 -23.89 -2.03
CA GLN A 408 -2.65 -23.83 -0.57
C GLN A 408 -3.58 -24.83 0.12
N GLU A 409 -4.83 -24.96 -0.34
CA GLU A 409 -5.78 -25.95 0.19
C GLU A 409 -5.30 -27.38 -0.04
N GLU A 410 -4.75 -27.69 -1.22
CA GLU A 410 -4.13 -28.99 -1.53
C GLU A 410 -2.91 -29.28 -0.65
N ARG A 411 -2.08 -28.28 -0.36
CA ARG A 411 -0.97 -28.40 0.60
C ARG A 411 -1.47 -28.72 2.01
N ILE A 412 -2.51 -28.01 2.47
CA ILE A 412 -3.11 -28.26 3.79
C ILE A 412 -3.73 -29.66 3.84
N GLN A 413 -4.42 -30.09 2.79
CA GLN A 413 -4.99 -31.44 2.73
C GLN A 413 -3.91 -32.52 2.71
N SER A 414 -2.84 -32.31 1.94
CA SER A 414 -1.68 -33.22 1.90
C SER A 414 -0.99 -33.31 3.25
N GLN A 415 -0.84 -32.18 3.95
CA GLN A 415 -0.28 -32.13 5.29
C GLN A 415 -1.17 -32.85 6.30
N ARG A 416 -2.49 -32.59 6.28
CA ARG A 416 -3.46 -33.31 7.13
C ARG A 416 -3.42 -34.82 6.88
N LYS A 417 -3.28 -35.24 5.63
CA LYS A 417 -3.15 -36.67 5.27
C LYS A 417 -1.84 -37.26 5.81
N ALA A 418 -0.73 -36.54 5.69
CA ALA A 418 0.55 -36.96 6.25
C ALA A 418 0.51 -37.05 7.78
N ASP A 419 -0.09 -36.06 8.44
CA ASP A 419 -0.28 -36.03 9.89
C ASP A 419 -1.16 -37.21 10.35
N LEU A 420 -2.26 -37.49 9.64
CA LEU A 420 -3.12 -38.64 9.92
C LEU A 420 -2.38 -39.97 9.79
N LEU A 421 -1.57 -40.15 8.74
CA LEU A 421 -0.74 -41.34 8.57
C LEU A 421 0.32 -41.46 9.67
N SER A 422 0.92 -40.34 10.10
CA SER A 422 1.87 -40.33 11.21
C SER A 422 1.20 -40.70 12.54
N ALA A 423 -0.03 -40.24 12.77
CA ALA A 423 -0.81 -40.57 13.95
C ALA A 423 -1.23 -42.05 13.96
N GLN A 424 -1.62 -42.60 12.80
CA GLN A 424 -1.90 -44.04 12.65
C GLN A 424 -0.66 -44.88 12.98
N ARG A 425 0.51 -44.53 12.44
CA ARG A 425 1.77 -45.25 12.77
C ARG A 425 2.10 -45.19 14.25
N LYS A 426 1.96 -44.03 14.89
CA LYS A 426 2.16 -43.90 16.35
C LYS A 426 1.18 -44.75 17.14
N ALA A 427 -0.09 -44.78 16.74
CA ALA A 427 -1.10 -45.62 17.39
C ALA A 427 -0.78 -47.12 17.22
N GLU A 428 -0.30 -47.54 16.04
CA GLU A 428 0.16 -48.91 15.80
C GLU A 428 1.39 -49.26 16.63
N GLU A 429 2.38 -48.37 16.72
CA GLU A 429 3.57 -48.55 17.58
C GLU A 429 3.18 -48.63 19.06
N GLU A 430 2.25 -47.80 19.53
CA GLU A 430 1.74 -47.86 20.89
C GLU A 430 0.96 -49.15 21.16
N ALA A 431 0.14 -49.61 20.20
CA ALA A 431 -0.55 -50.88 20.30
C ALA A 431 0.42 -52.07 20.35
N GLN A 432 1.49 -52.04 19.55
CA GLN A 432 2.56 -53.04 19.60
C GLN A 432 3.31 -53.02 20.94
N ARG A 433 3.62 -51.84 21.48
CA ARG A 433 4.24 -51.70 22.81
C ARG A 433 3.33 -52.25 23.91
N GLN A 434 2.03 -51.97 23.84
CA GLN A 434 1.06 -52.53 24.79
C GLN A 434 0.95 -54.06 24.66
N ALA A 435 0.99 -54.59 23.44
CA ALA A 435 0.99 -56.03 23.22
C ALA A 435 2.25 -56.69 23.80
N ALA A 436 3.44 -56.15 23.52
CA ALA A 436 4.70 -56.62 24.09
C ALA A 436 4.71 -56.55 25.62
N PHE A 437 4.19 -55.46 26.20
CA PHE A 437 4.05 -55.33 27.65
C PHE A 437 3.11 -56.39 28.25
N ARG A 438 1.99 -56.70 27.57
CA ARG A 438 1.08 -57.77 28.01
C ARG A 438 1.72 -59.15 27.92
N GLU A 439 2.49 -59.41 26.87
CA GLU A 439 3.23 -60.66 26.70
C GLU A 439 4.30 -60.82 27.79
N GLU A 440 5.06 -59.77 28.07
CA GLU A 440 6.05 -59.75 29.16
C GLU A 440 5.39 -59.93 30.53
N ALA A 441 4.25 -59.26 30.78
CA ALA A 441 3.49 -59.45 32.01
C ALA A 441 2.96 -60.89 32.15
N ALA A 442 2.49 -61.50 31.06
CA ALA A 442 2.05 -62.90 31.05
C ALA A 442 3.22 -63.86 31.32
N ARG A 443 4.41 -63.57 30.75
CA ARG A 443 5.63 -64.33 31.02
C ARG A 443 6.05 -64.23 32.48
N ILE A 444 6.09 -63.02 33.05
CA ILE A 444 6.41 -62.80 34.47
C ILE A 444 5.41 -63.56 35.37
N GLN A 445 4.13 -63.55 35.01
CA GLN A 445 3.10 -64.28 35.74
C GLN A 445 3.33 -65.79 35.68
N ALA A 446 3.69 -66.34 34.51
CA ALA A 446 4.03 -67.75 34.36
C ALA A 446 5.28 -68.14 35.18
N GLU A 447 6.34 -67.34 35.11
CA GLU A 447 7.56 -67.55 35.91
C GLU A 447 7.27 -67.52 37.42
N ARG A 448 6.38 -66.61 37.85
CA ARG A 448 5.90 -66.53 39.23
C ARG A 448 5.09 -67.77 39.63
N ASP A 449 4.18 -68.23 38.78
CA ASP A 449 3.36 -69.40 39.05
C ASP A 449 4.24 -70.68 39.12
N ASP A 450 5.24 -70.80 38.25
CA ASP A 450 6.23 -71.87 38.28
C ASP A 450 7.07 -71.83 39.56
N PHE A 451 7.50 -70.64 40.01
CA PHE A 451 8.18 -70.48 41.29
C PHE A 451 7.30 -70.98 42.47
N PHE A 452 6.00 -70.65 42.47
CA PHE A 452 5.09 -71.15 43.50
C PHE A 452 4.90 -72.67 43.43
N ARG A 453 4.86 -73.26 42.23
CA ARG A 453 4.83 -74.73 42.06
C ARG A 453 6.10 -75.37 42.62
N GLN A 454 7.27 -74.88 42.25
CA GLN A 454 8.55 -75.39 42.76
C GLN A 454 8.63 -75.26 44.29
N LYS A 455 8.17 -74.13 44.84
CA LYS A 455 8.10 -73.95 46.30
C LYS A 455 7.19 -75.00 46.95
N ALA A 456 6.01 -75.25 46.37
CA ALA A 456 5.09 -76.26 46.89
C ALA A 456 5.68 -77.69 46.78
N GLU A 457 6.39 -78.01 45.70
CA GLU A 457 7.11 -79.28 45.57
C GLU A 457 8.22 -79.44 46.62
N ILE A 458 9.00 -78.38 46.88
CA ILE A 458 10.02 -78.38 47.94
C ILE A 458 9.37 -78.57 49.32
N GLU A 459 8.27 -77.88 49.60
CA GLU A 459 7.51 -78.06 50.85
C GLU A 459 6.98 -79.50 50.97
N GLN A 460 6.47 -80.11 49.89
CA GLN A 460 6.06 -81.51 49.89
C GLN A 460 7.22 -82.46 50.17
N ILE A 461 8.38 -82.26 49.54
CA ILE A 461 9.59 -83.04 49.78
C ILE A 461 10.03 -82.91 51.23
N PHE A 462 10.00 -81.70 51.79
CA PHE A 462 10.36 -81.45 53.18
C PHE A 462 9.41 -82.16 54.14
N ASN A 463 8.09 -82.04 53.91
CA ASN A 463 7.08 -82.74 54.70
C ASN A 463 7.24 -84.26 54.62
N LEU A 464 7.54 -84.80 53.43
CA LEU A 464 7.79 -86.24 53.25
C LEU A 464 9.08 -86.68 53.96
N ALA A 465 10.13 -85.87 53.93
CA ALA A 465 11.37 -86.15 54.65
C ALA A 465 11.14 -86.12 56.17
N GLU A 466 10.33 -85.18 56.66
CA GLU A 466 9.95 -85.09 58.07
C GLU A 466 9.13 -86.31 58.51
N THR A 467 8.13 -86.73 57.73
CA THR A 467 7.36 -87.95 58.05
C THR A 467 8.24 -89.19 58.02
N THR A 468 9.11 -89.33 57.01
CA THR A 468 10.05 -90.45 56.90
C THR A 468 11.03 -90.46 58.08
N TYR A 469 11.50 -89.30 58.53
CA TYR A 469 12.35 -89.17 59.71
C TYR A 469 11.62 -89.61 60.98
N ILE A 470 10.38 -89.15 61.17
CA ILE A 470 9.53 -89.56 62.31
C ILE A 470 9.32 -91.08 62.31
N GLU A 471 8.97 -91.67 61.16
CA GLU A 471 8.82 -93.13 61.02
C GLU A 471 10.11 -93.88 61.32
N ARG A 472 11.26 -93.37 60.86
CA ARG A 472 12.56 -93.97 61.16
C ARG A 472 12.86 -93.93 62.66
N MET A 473 12.59 -92.81 63.33
CA MET A 473 12.77 -92.69 64.78
C MET A 473 11.82 -93.61 65.54
N ALA A 474 10.58 -93.77 65.08
CA ALA A 474 9.63 -94.72 65.65
C ALA A 474 10.11 -96.17 65.50
N ARG A 475 10.64 -96.55 64.32
CA ARG A 475 11.24 -97.88 64.10
C ARG A 475 12.47 -98.11 64.95
N LEU A 476 13.33 -97.11 65.12
CA LEU A 476 14.49 -97.22 66.03
C LEU A 476 14.02 -97.46 67.47
N ALA A 477 12.99 -96.75 67.94
CA ALA A 477 12.41 -97.00 69.25
C ALA A 477 11.76 -98.40 69.38
N GLU A 478 11.15 -98.92 68.30
CA GLU A 478 10.66 -100.30 68.26
C GLU A 478 11.78 -101.33 68.31
N ILE A 479 12.88 -101.09 67.59
CA ILE A 479 14.08 -101.94 67.63
C ILE A 479 14.65 -101.94 69.05
N GLU A 480 14.81 -100.77 69.70
CA GLU A 480 15.28 -100.69 71.09
C GLU A 480 14.37 -101.47 72.05
N ARG A 481 13.04 -101.40 71.88
CA ARG A 481 12.10 -102.22 72.68
C ARG A 481 12.27 -103.71 72.38
N ALA A 482 12.43 -104.09 71.12
CA ALA A 482 12.63 -105.48 70.71
C ALA A 482 13.96 -106.03 71.24
N GLU A 483 15.03 -105.24 71.19
CA GLU A 483 16.33 -105.54 71.78
C GLU A 483 16.21 -105.71 73.29
N ALA A 484 15.50 -104.84 74.00
CA ALA A 484 15.25 -105.00 75.43
C ALA A 484 14.49 -106.29 75.76
N VAL A 485 13.51 -106.67 74.95
CA VAL A 485 12.78 -107.95 75.09
C VAL A 485 13.68 -109.13 74.77
N LEU A 486 14.51 -109.04 73.73
CA LEU A 486 15.47 -110.09 73.37
C LEU A 486 16.55 -110.25 74.43
N GLU A 487 17.07 -109.16 75.01
CA GLU A 487 18.00 -109.20 76.13
C GLU A 487 17.35 -109.82 77.37
N ALA A 488 16.10 -109.46 77.68
CA ALA A 488 15.34 -110.06 78.78
C ALA A 488 15.13 -111.57 78.56
N ASN A 489 14.73 -111.97 77.35
CA ASN A 489 14.58 -113.37 76.96
C ASN A 489 15.92 -114.11 76.94
N PHE A 490 17.00 -113.47 76.51
CA PHE A 490 18.34 -114.04 76.50
C PHE A 490 18.85 -114.23 77.92
N ARG A 491 18.61 -113.27 78.83
CA ARG A 491 18.87 -113.46 80.27
C ARG A 491 18.04 -114.59 80.83
N ALA A 492 16.73 -114.62 80.58
CA ALA A 492 15.86 -115.70 81.02
C ALA A 492 16.31 -117.06 80.47
N ARG A 493 16.74 -117.14 79.20
CA ARG A 493 17.24 -118.36 78.57
C ARG A 493 18.66 -118.72 78.99
N MET A 494 19.49 -117.76 79.38
CA MET A 494 20.79 -118.01 80.02
C MET A 494 20.61 -118.51 81.45
N GLU A 495 19.62 -117.99 82.19
CA GLU A 495 19.17 -118.53 83.47
C GLU A 495 18.59 -119.94 83.28
N GLU A 496 17.80 -120.16 82.23
CA GLU A 496 17.25 -121.48 81.87
C GLU A 496 18.37 -122.44 81.40
N MET A 497 19.36 -121.97 80.64
CA MET A 497 20.53 -122.76 80.26
C MET A 497 21.47 -123.01 81.44
N GLN A 498 21.60 -122.09 82.40
CA GLN A 498 22.28 -122.35 83.67
C GLN A 498 21.50 -123.37 84.50
N TYR A 499 20.17 -123.36 84.44
CA TYR A 499 19.30 -124.36 85.04
C TYR A 499 19.46 -125.75 84.37
N PHE A 500 19.51 -125.79 83.02
CA PHE A 500 19.71 -127.00 82.23
C PHE A 500 21.17 -127.50 82.20
N ALA A 501 22.16 -126.64 82.35
CA ALA A 501 23.57 -127.03 82.51
C ALA A 501 23.80 -127.84 83.79
N ASN A 502 22.91 -127.69 84.78
CA ASN A 502 22.89 -128.48 86.00
C ASN A 502 22.06 -129.79 85.89
N HIS A 503 21.47 -130.09 84.72
CA HIS A 503 20.63 -131.28 84.49
C HIS A 503 20.89 -131.91 83.10
N PRO A 504 21.73 -132.96 82.98
CA PRO A 504 22.17 -133.48 81.69
C PRO A 504 21.16 -134.50 81.13
N ARG A 505 20.36 -134.07 80.13
CA ARG A 505 19.90 -134.85 78.96
C ARG A 505 18.74 -134.12 78.29
N ASN A 506 18.94 -133.55 77.10
CA ASN A 506 17.83 -133.09 76.27
C ASN A 506 18.12 -133.28 74.76
N PRO A 507 17.29 -134.04 74.00
CA PRO A 507 17.51 -134.44 72.60
C PRO A 507 17.20 -133.37 71.52
N LEU A 508 17.07 -132.08 71.88
CA LEU A 508 16.66 -131.01 70.96
C LEU A 508 17.72 -130.55 69.94
N ALA A 509 18.94 -131.08 69.97
CA ALA A 509 20.05 -130.64 69.11
C ALA A 509 19.90 -131.06 67.63
N GLU A 510 19.14 -132.11 67.31
CA GLU A 510 19.00 -132.59 65.93
C GLU A 510 17.96 -131.81 65.12
N HIS A 511 16.90 -131.30 65.76
CA HIS A 511 15.84 -130.54 65.08
C HIS A 511 16.36 -129.19 64.54
N TYR A 512 17.31 -128.55 65.24
CA TYR A 512 17.91 -127.28 64.78
C TYR A 512 18.81 -127.46 63.55
N ARG A 513 19.42 -128.64 63.35
CA ARG A 513 20.24 -128.90 62.15
C ARG A 513 19.40 -129.07 60.89
N GLN A 514 18.23 -129.71 60.98
CA GLN A 514 17.33 -129.84 59.82
C GLN A 514 16.72 -128.51 59.39
N GLN A 515 16.40 -127.64 60.35
CA GLN A 515 15.80 -126.34 60.05
C GLN A 515 16.79 -125.37 59.39
N ALA A 516 18.09 -125.48 59.72
CA ALA A 516 19.14 -124.69 59.07
C ALA A 516 19.35 -125.07 57.60
N ALA A 517 19.22 -126.36 57.25
CA ALA A 517 19.35 -126.83 55.87
C ALA A 517 18.20 -126.34 54.96
N GLN A 518 16.97 -126.24 55.49
CA GLN A 518 15.82 -125.74 54.72
C GLN A 518 15.95 -124.26 54.34
N ARG A 519 16.47 -123.42 55.25
CA ARG A 519 16.67 -121.99 54.98
C ARG A 519 17.73 -121.74 53.91
N ALA A 520 18.81 -122.54 53.90
CA ALA A 520 19.84 -122.43 52.88
C ALA A 520 19.30 -122.73 51.46
N ALA A 521 18.37 -123.67 51.33
CA ALA A 521 17.74 -124.01 50.05
C ALA A 521 16.77 -122.91 49.54
N GLU A 522 16.03 -122.25 50.44
CA GLU A 522 15.17 -121.12 50.06
C GLU A 522 15.97 -119.90 49.60
N GLU A 523 17.14 -119.63 50.21
CA GLU A 523 18.00 -118.53 49.80
C GLU A 523 18.60 -118.72 48.40
N GLU A 524 18.98 -119.95 48.02
CA GLU A 524 19.44 -120.24 46.66
C GLU A 524 18.35 -120.03 45.62
N PHE A 525 17.11 -120.45 45.92
CA PHE A 525 15.98 -120.24 45.02
C PHE A 525 15.69 -118.75 44.79
N GLN A 526 15.74 -117.93 45.84
CA GLN A 526 15.56 -116.47 45.72
C GLN A 526 16.66 -115.81 44.89
N ARG A 527 17.92 -116.23 45.06
CA ARG A 527 19.04 -115.71 44.26
C ARG A 527 18.86 -116.02 42.78
N GLN A 528 18.40 -117.23 42.45
CA GLN A 528 18.19 -117.65 41.07
C GLN A 528 17.04 -116.87 40.41
N SER A 529 15.94 -116.64 41.15
CA SER A 529 14.82 -115.82 40.70
C SER A 529 15.22 -114.37 40.43
N GLN A 530 16.01 -113.75 41.31
CA GLN A 530 16.52 -112.39 41.09
C GLN A 530 17.43 -112.28 39.86
N GLN A 531 18.27 -113.29 39.58
CA GLN A 531 19.10 -113.29 38.39
C GLN A 531 18.28 -113.33 37.10
N GLN A 532 17.21 -114.13 37.06
CA GLN A 532 16.32 -114.16 35.88
C GLN A 532 15.63 -112.82 35.64
N HIS A 533 15.19 -112.14 36.70
CA HIS A 533 14.54 -110.84 36.57
C HIS A 533 15.49 -109.77 35.99
N ARG A 534 16.75 -109.73 36.43
CA ARG A 534 17.75 -108.80 35.88
C ARG A 534 18.05 -109.04 34.40
N GLN A 535 18.10 -110.29 33.96
CA GLN A 535 18.28 -110.61 32.53
C GLN A 535 17.08 -110.18 31.67
N GLN A 536 15.88 -110.14 32.24
CA GLN A 536 14.69 -109.68 31.52
C GLN A 536 14.69 -108.16 31.32
N GLN A 537 15.09 -107.40 32.34
CA GLN A 537 15.21 -105.94 32.24
C GLN A 537 16.27 -105.51 31.23
N HIS A 538 17.42 -106.21 31.18
CA HIS A 538 18.48 -105.88 30.23
C HIS A 538 18.02 -106.02 28.77
N ARG A 539 17.23 -107.06 28.45
CA ARG A 539 16.67 -107.25 27.10
C ARG A 539 15.67 -106.15 26.70
N GLN A 540 14.92 -105.60 27.65
CA GLN A 540 14.00 -104.50 27.35
C GLN A 540 14.74 -103.20 27.01
N GLN A 541 15.83 -102.89 27.71
CA GLN A 541 16.65 -101.72 27.40
C GLN A 541 17.32 -101.81 26.02
N GLU A 542 17.77 -102.99 25.60
CA GLU A 542 18.36 -103.17 24.26
C GLU A 542 17.34 -102.88 23.14
N GLN A 543 16.09 -103.30 23.31
CA GLN A 543 15.03 -103.02 22.32
C GLN A 543 14.68 -101.54 22.22
N GLU A 544 14.68 -100.80 23.33
CA GLU A 544 14.45 -99.36 23.32
C GLU A 544 15.57 -98.59 22.60
N GLN A 545 16.82 -99.03 22.78
CA GLN A 545 17.97 -98.43 22.08
C GLN A 545 17.93 -98.67 20.57
N GLU A 546 17.56 -99.87 20.13
CA GLU A 546 17.38 -100.15 18.69
C GLU A 546 16.27 -99.28 18.07
N TYR A 547 15.16 -99.09 18.79
CA TYR A 547 14.05 -98.27 18.31
C TYR A 547 14.43 -96.79 18.16
N GLN A 548 15.19 -96.23 19.09
CA GLN A 548 15.70 -94.86 18.98
C GLN A 548 16.69 -94.69 17.81
N HIS A 549 17.52 -95.71 17.55
CA HIS A 549 18.45 -95.66 16.43
C HIS A 549 17.72 -95.66 15.08
N TYR A 550 16.63 -96.43 14.96
CA TYR A 550 15.80 -96.47 13.76
C TYR A 550 15.16 -95.12 13.41
N GLN A 551 14.69 -94.36 14.42
CA GLN A 551 14.07 -93.04 14.18
C GLN A 551 15.06 -92.00 13.63
N GLN A 552 16.31 -92.01 14.10
CA GLN A 552 17.31 -91.04 13.64
C GLN A 552 17.71 -91.24 12.18
N GLN A 553 17.64 -92.47 11.64
CA GLN A 553 17.99 -92.73 10.25
C GLN A 553 16.93 -92.22 9.26
N HIS A 554 15.65 -92.27 9.62
CA HIS A 554 14.55 -91.81 8.74
C HIS A 554 14.46 -90.28 8.61
N HIS A 555 14.92 -89.52 9.62
CA HIS A 555 14.91 -88.05 9.55
C HIS A 555 15.95 -87.45 8.58
N LYS A 556 16.96 -88.23 8.15
CA LYS A 556 18.00 -87.74 7.22
C LYS A 556 17.65 -87.86 5.73
N GLN A 557 16.50 -88.44 5.36
CA GLN A 557 16.12 -88.66 3.95
C GLN A 557 15.03 -87.72 3.41
N GLN A 558 14.66 -86.64 4.13
CA GLN A 558 13.56 -85.72 3.72
C GLN A 558 13.96 -84.23 3.62
N GLU A 559 15.10 -83.91 3.01
CA GLU A 559 15.35 -82.54 2.51
C GLU A 559 15.28 -82.51 0.98
N PRO A 560 14.33 -81.78 0.36
CA PRO A 560 14.32 -81.60 -1.09
C PRO A 560 15.22 -80.44 -1.53
N GLU A 561 16.12 -80.75 -2.44
CA GLU A 561 16.89 -79.81 -3.27
C GLU A 561 15.96 -78.92 -4.10
N ASN A 562 16.18 -77.59 -4.06
CA ASN A 562 15.76 -76.71 -5.14
C ASN A 562 16.86 -75.67 -5.41
N HIS A 563 17.40 -75.76 -6.63
CA HIS A 563 18.46 -74.94 -7.21
C HIS A 563 17.99 -73.52 -7.60
N ALA A 564 18.94 -72.58 -7.51
CA ALA A 564 18.95 -71.24 -8.11
C ALA A 564 19.11 -71.31 -9.67
N PRO A 565 19.16 -70.19 -10.46
CA PRO A 565 20.35 -69.33 -10.50
C PRO A 565 20.19 -67.84 -10.96
N ASP A 566 21.33 -67.13 -10.89
CA ASP A 566 21.81 -65.94 -11.63
C ASP A 566 21.21 -64.53 -11.37
N ALA A 567 21.92 -63.59 -10.74
CA ALA A 567 23.18 -62.87 -11.07
C ALA A 567 22.97 -61.65 -12.00
N HIS A 568 23.11 -60.42 -11.45
CA HIS A 568 24.05 -59.37 -11.91
C HIS A 568 23.80 -57.97 -11.27
N TYR A 569 24.88 -57.43 -10.70
CA TYR A 569 25.37 -56.03 -10.67
C TYR A 569 24.91 -54.96 -9.64
N THR A 570 25.95 -54.47 -8.95
CA THR A 570 26.24 -53.14 -8.34
C THR A 570 25.43 -52.72 -7.11
N GLU A 571 25.97 -52.75 -5.89
CA GLU A 571 27.15 -52.03 -5.35
C GLU A 571 26.96 -50.50 -5.32
N THR A 572 26.40 -49.99 -4.23
CA THR A 572 26.87 -48.81 -3.49
C THR A 572 26.01 -48.53 -2.25
N ARG A 573 26.68 -48.07 -1.18
CA ARG A 573 26.20 -47.36 0.03
C ARG A 573 25.93 -48.13 1.32
N ASP A 574 26.97 -48.12 2.17
CA ASP A 574 27.03 -47.34 3.43
C ASP A 574 25.77 -47.26 4.31
N VAL A 575 25.74 -48.03 5.41
CA VAL A 575 25.06 -47.69 6.68
C VAL A 575 25.81 -48.37 7.86
N PRO A 576 26.00 -47.73 9.03
CA PRO A 576 27.18 -47.90 9.87
C PRO A 576 27.03 -48.95 10.99
N MET A 577 28.19 -49.38 11.49
CA MET A 577 28.36 -50.14 12.72
C MET A 577 27.67 -49.47 13.91
N ARG A 578 26.90 -50.26 14.65
CA ARG A 578 26.38 -49.93 15.98
C ARG A 578 27.27 -50.64 16.99
N ASP A 579 28.06 -49.86 17.71
CA ASP A 579 28.86 -50.33 18.83
C ASP A 579 27.96 -50.83 19.97
N SER A 580 28.17 -52.08 20.38
CA SER A 580 27.71 -52.62 21.64
C SER A 580 28.90 -52.71 22.59
N SER A 581 28.98 -51.81 23.57
CA SER A 581 29.78 -52.04 24.77
C SER A 581 29.06 -51.48 25.98
N PHE A 582 28.15 -52.31 26.50
CA PHE A 582 27.57 -52.16 27.82
C PHE A 582 28.48 -52.94 28.78
N MET A 583 29.36 -52.25 29.51
CA MET A 583 30.09 -52.84 30.64
C MET A 583 29.87 -51.95 31.87
N THR A 584 29.18 -52.55 32.82
CA THR A 584 29.06 -52.19 34.22
C THR A 584 30.43 -52.05 34.89
N ALA A 585 30.63 -50.98 35.67
CA ALA A 585 31.53 -51.02 36.82
C ALA A 585 31.10 -49.99 37.86
N SER A 586 31.04 -50.47 39.09
CA SER A 586 30.58 -49.79 40.29
C SER A 586 31.79 -49.53 41.19
N LYS A 587 31.68 -48.49 42.03
CA LYS A 587 32.34 -48.28 43.35
C LYS A 587 33.63 -47.42 43.47
N HIS A 588 33.44 -46.30 44.20
CA HIS A 588 34.14 -45.87 45.45
C HIS A 588 35.31 -44.86 45.45
N SER A 589 35.33 -44.09 46.55
CA SER A 589 36.38 -43.21 47.15
C SER A 589 36.45 -41.77 46.60
N VAL A 590 36.13 -40.69 47.32
CA VAL A 590 36.54 -40.15 48.64
C VAL A 590 38.04 -39.89 48.77
N HIS A 591 38.42 -38.61 48.60
CA HIS A 591 39.38 -37.75 49.35
C HIS A 591 39.53 -36.45 48.54
N GLU A 592 39.23 -35.25 49.03
CA GLU A 592 39.77 -34.49 50.17
C GLU A 592 41.10 -33.78 49.85
N GLU A 593 41.08 -32.48 50.15
CA GLU A 593 42.17 -31.52 50.39
C GLU A 593 42.87 -30.72 49.26
N VAL A 594 42.86 -29.41 49.52
CA VAL A 594 43.61 -28.29 48.94
C VAL A 594 44.96 -28.21 49.66
N PRO A 595 46.02 -27.65 49.05
CA PRO A 595 46.52 -26.39 49.63
C PRO A 595 46.99 -25.32 48.63
N ARG A 596 46.85 -24.07 49.10
CA ARG A 596 47.45 -22.81 48.63
C ARG A 596 48.98 -22.87 48.48
N THR A 597 49.49 -22.16 47.48
CA THR A 597 50.58 -21.14 47.47
C THR A 597 50.60 -20.59 46.03
N GLU A 598 50.99 -19.37 45.65
CA GLU A 598 51.91 -18.39 46.22
C GLU A 598 51.68 -17.05 45.49
N TYR A 599 52.02 -15.95 46.18
CA TYR A 599 51.96 -14.58 45.69
C TYR A 599 52.98 -14.33 44.57
N GLN A 600 52.55 -13.70 43.47
CA GLN A 600 53.47 -13.04 42.54
C GLN A 600 52.96 -11.63 42.22
N GLU A 601 53.62 -10.65 42.81
CA GLU A 601 53.46 -9.22 42.54
C GLU A 601 53.79 -8.93 41.07
N THR A 602 52.80 -8.42 40.34
CA THR A 602 52.96 -7.92 38.97
C THR A 602 52.94 -6.39 39.00
N PRO A 603 53.88 -5.72 38.30
CA PRO A 603 54.06 -4.27 38.36
C PRO A 603 52.91 -3.51 37.68
N ALA A 604 52.71 -2.27 38.13
CA ALA A 604 51.64 -1.37 37.71
C ALA A 604 51.46 -1.30 36.17
N PRO A 605 50.22 -1.41 35.66
CA PRO A 605 49.96 -1.30 34.23
C PRO A 605 50.18 0.15 33.78
N SER A 606 51.19 0.32 32.92
CA SER A 606 51.31 1.46 32.04
C SER A 606 50.04 1.58 31.18
N TYR A 607 49.32 2.69 31.32
CA TYR A 607 48.18 3.07 30.47
C TYR A 607 48.69 3.30 29.03
N SER A 608 48.85 2.21 28.29
CA SER A 608 48.85 2.28 26.84
C SER A 608 47.40 2.45 26.40
N PRO A 609 47.06 3.45 25.55
CA PRO A 609 45.71 3.57 25.01
C PRO A 609 45.33 2.24 24.36
N PRO A 610 44.09 1.75 24.55
CA PRO A 610 43.68 0.44 24.08
C PRO A 610 43.96 0.33 22.59
N SER A 611 44.82 -0.62 22.25
CA SER A 611 45.04 -1.05 20.86
C SER A 611 43.68 -1.30 20.22
N SER A 612 43.50 -0.77 19.01
CA SER A 612 42.24 -0.79 18.26
C SER A 612 41.95 -2.23 17.82
N VAL A 613 41.51 -3.07 18.75
CA VAL A 613 41.04 -4.42 18.43
C VAL A 613 39.91 -4.24 17.40
N PRO A 614 40.00 -4.85 16.21
CA PRO A 614 38.92 -4.78 15.24
C PRO A 614 37.66 -5.28 15.92
N LEU A 615 36.67 -4.40 16.08
CA LEU A 615 35.37 -4.74 16.63
C LEU A 615 34.82 -5.92 15.84
N THR A 616 34.38 -6.96 16.53
CA THR A 616 33.71 -8.08 15.86
C THR A 616 32.45 -7.55 15.17
N GLY A 617 31.98 -8.21 14.10
CA GLY A 617 30.81 -7.74 13.36
C GLY A 617 29.57 -7.57 14.25
N SER A 618 29.38 -8.46 15.22
CA SER A 618 28.35 -8.35 16.26
C SER A 618 28.47 -7.06 17.10
N ASP A 619 29.69 -6.72 17.55
CA ASP A 619 29.93 -5.50 18.34
C ASP A 619 29.63 -4.24 17.52
N PHE A 620 29.92 -4.27 16.22
CA PHE A 620 29.59 -3.17 15.32
C PHE A 620 28.08 -2.91 15.24
N PHE A 621 27.26 -3.95 14.99
CA PHE A 621 25.80 -3.77 14.91
C PHE A 621 25.16 -3.41 16.25
N ALA A 622 25.69 -3.95 17.36
CA ALA A 622 25.24 -3.57 18.71
C ALA A 622 25.54 -2.09 18.99
N ASN A 623 26.75 -1.62 18.66
CA ASN A 623 27.13 -0.22 18.80
C ASN A 623 26.33 0.70 17.86
N TRP A 624 26.11 0.27 16.61
CA TRP A 624 25.29 0.99 15.64
C TRP A 624 23.85 1.18 16.14
N GLU A 625 23.24 0.14 16.70
CA GLU A 625 21.90 0.18 17.29
C GLU A 625 21.86 1.04 18.56
N ALA A 626 22.88 0.94 19.42
CA ALA A 626 23.00 1.75 20.62
C ALA A 626 23.10 3.25 20.28
N LYS A 627 23.96 3.62 19.33
CA LYS A 627 24.06 5.00 18.83
C LYS A 627 22.73 5.51 18.27
N TRP A 628 22.00 4.68 17.52
CA TRP A 628 20.68 5.04 17.02
C TRP A 628 19.66 5.27 18.15
N LYS A 629 19.66 4.43 19.19
CA LYS A 629 18.80 4.62 20.36
C LYS A 629 19.15 5.91 21.12
N CYS A 630 20.44 6.21 21.30
CA CYS A 630 20.88 7.46 21.92
C CYS A 630 20.44 8.69 21.11
N MET A 631 20.50 8.64 19.79
CA MET A 631 20.02 9.77 18.97
C MET A 631 18.50 9.94 19.04
N GLN A 632 17.75 8.86 19.26
CA GLN A 632 16.28 8.89 19.39
C GLN A 632 15.79 9.36 20.77
N SER A 633 16.60 9.26 21.83
CA SER A 633 16.19 9.75 23.15
C SER A 633 16.01 11.27 23.12
N GLU A 634 15.15 11.83 23.96
CA GLU A 634 14.96 13.29 24.06
C GLU A 634 16.14 14.00 24.75
N THR A 635 17.16 13.25 25.16
CA THR A 635 18.36 13.79 25.80
C THR A 635 19.06 14.77 24.85
N ASP A 636 19.31 15.97 25.35
CA ASP A 636 20.09 17.00 24.66
C ASP A 636 21.53 16.50 24.49
N LEU A 637 21.81 15.91 23.33
CA LEU A 637 23.16 15.59 22.90
C LEU A 637 23.78 16.88 22.36
N SER A 638 24.75 17.42 23.08
CA SER A 638 25.49 18.62 22.70
C SER A 638 26.21 18.38 21.36
N SER A 639 25.72 19.02 20.29
CA SER A 639 26.35 19.17 18.97
C SER A 639 26.99 17.89 18.40
N LEU A 640 26.15 16.95 17.93
CA LEU A 640 26.61 15.78 17.18
C LEU A 640 27.37 16.21 15.91
N HIS A 641 28.55 15.62 15.71
CA HIS A 641 29.34 15.76 14.49
C HIS A 641 29.02 14.67 13.46
N PHE A 642 29.27 14.98 12.19
CA PHE A 642 29.08 14.09 11.04
C PHE A 642 29.66 12.67 11.24
N SER A 643 30.89 12.58 11.78
CA SER A 643 31.62 11.33 12.02
C SER A 643 31.04 10.47 13.15
N GLN A 644 30.19 11.04 14.01
CA GLN A 644 29.57 10.35 15.14
C GLN A 644 28.25 9.68 14.75
N LEU A 645 27.70 10.02 13.59
CA LEU A 645 26.46 9.43 13.09
C LEU A 645 26.70 7.96 12.71
N PRO A 646 25.84 7.04 13.17
CA PRO A 646 25.90 5.64 12.80
C PRO A 646 25.39 5.49 11.36
N TRP A 647 26.26 5.63 10.36
CA TRP A 647 25.91 5.39 8.95
C TRP A 647 25.72 3.89 8.68
N PRO A 648 24.86 3.47 7.72
CA PRO A 648 24.56 2.07 7.47
C PRO A 648 25.62 1.44 6.55
N VAL A 649 26.90 1.62 6.88
CA VAL A 649 28.06 1.06 6.17
C VAL A 649 29.09 0.57 7.19
N LEU A 650 29.86 -0.46 6.85
CA LEU A 650 30.82 -1.10 7.77
C LEU A 650 32.13 -0.31 7.94
N CYS A 651 32.35 0.74 7.14
CA CYS A 651 33.56 1.56 7.15
C CYS A 651 33.30 2.96 7.73
N HIS A 652 34.37 3.67 8.08
CA HIS A 652 34.28 5.07 8.48
C HIS A 652 33.84 5.92 7.27
N VAL A 653 32.83 6.78 7.46
CA VAL A 653 32.31 7.68 6.43
C VAL A 653 32.89 9.06 6.64
N THR A 654 33.56 9.60 5.63
CA THR A 654 34.13 10.95 5.64
C THR A 654 33.36 11.90 4.72
N GLY A 655 32.67 11.38 3.70
CA GLY A 655 31.88 12.19 2.77
C GLY A 655 30.84 11.38 1.99
N ILE A 656 30.14 12.04 1.06
CA ILE A 656 28.99 11.45 0.37
C ILE A 656 29.35 10.28 -0.53
N ASN A 657 30.54 10.34 -1.11
CA ASN A 657 31.07 9.31 -1.98
C ASN A 657 31.39 8.00 -1.24
N ASP A 658 31.46 8.03 0.10
CA ASP A 658 31.70 6.82 0.89
C ASP A 658 30.45 5.95 1.05
N ILE A 659 29.26 6.48 0.75
CA ILE A 659 28.00 5.74 0.84
C ILE A 659 27.62 5.28 -0.56
N THR A 660 28.14 4.12 -0.96
CA THR A 660 27.86 3.51 -2.25
C THR A 660 26.82 2.39 -2.13
N THR A 661 26.19 2.03 -3.25
CA THR A 661 25.25 0.89 -3.32
C THR A 661 25.89 -0.41 -2.81
N ASP A 662 27.16 -0.65 -3.15
CA ASP A 662 27.88 -1.86 -2.76
C ASP A 662 28.12 -1.90 -1.24
N ARG A 663 28.57 -0.80 -0.64
CA ARG A 663 28.79 -0.73 0.82
C ARG A 663 27.49 -0.86 1.62
N LEU A 664 26.38 -0.37 1.09
CA LEU A 664 25.05 -0.58 1.68
C LEU A 664 24.60 -2.04 1.55
N LEU A 665 24.90 -2.71 0.44
CA LEU A 665 24.66 -4.14 0.27
C LEU A 665 25.49 -4.96 1.26
N ASP A 666 26.77 -4.63 1.44
CA ASP A 666 27.66 -5.30 2.39
C ASP A 666 27.11 -5.19 3.81
N PHE A 667 26.66 -3.99 4.22
CA PHE A 667 26.02 -3.78 5.51
C PHE A 667 24.72 -4.59 5.68
N LEU A 668 23.84 -4.59 4.67
CA LEU A 668 22.55 -5.27 4.74
C LEU A 668 22.66 -6.80 4.65
N ASN A 669 23.71 -7.31 4.01
CA ASN A 669 23.97 -8.75 3.83
C ASN A 669 24.99 -9.30 4.83
N HIS A 670 25.51 -8.48 5.73
CA HIS A 670 26.48 -8.93 6.73
C HIS A 670 25.85 -10.04 7.62
N PRO A 671 26.56 -11.15 7.90
CA PRO A 671 26.00 -12.28 8.67
C PRO A 671 25.50 -11.87 10.07
N ASP A 672 26.20 -10.93 10.70
CA ASP A 672 25.85 -10.41 12.03
C ASP A 672 24.77 -9.32 12.01
N CYS A 673 24.29 -8.88 10.84
CA CYS A 673 23.22 -7.90 10.75
C CYS A 673 21.93 -8.52 11.33
N PRO A 674 21.35 -7.95 12.41
CA PRO A 674 20.16 -8.52 13.01
C PRO A 674 19.05 -8.67 11.96
N ARG A 675 18.51 -9.88 11.78
CA ARG A 675 17.39 -10.11 10.82
C ARG A 675 16.18 -9.20 11.09
N ALA A 676 16.05 -8.73 12.34
CA ALA A 676 15.04 -7.75 12.76
C ALA A 676 15.26 -6.35 12.18
N LEU A 677 16.47 -5.99 11.71
CA LEU A 677 16.76 -4.81 10.90
C LEU A 677 16.37 -5.06 9.44
N VAL A 678 15.08 -5.27 9.24
CA VAL A 678 14.49 -5.32 7.90
C VAL A 678 14.87 -4.03 7.17
N GLN A 679 15.25 -4.12 5.89
CA GLN A 679 15.62 -2.96 5.05
C GLN A 679 14.67 -1.76 5.22
N LYS A 680 13.36 -2.03 5.36
CA LYS A 680 12.33 -1.04 5.66
C LYS A 680 12.60 -0.22 6.93
N LYS A 681 13.10 -0.84 8.00
CA LYS A 681 13.47 -0.15 9.26
C LYS A 681 14.69 0.73 9.06
N VAL A 682 15.70 0.27 8.32
CA VAL A 682 16.90 1.07 8.03
C VAL A 682 16.49 2.29 7.19
N ILE A 683 15.71 2.10 6.14
CA ILE A 683 15.15 3.20 5.31
C ILE A 683 14.36 4.19 6.18
N ALA A 684 13.50 3.69 7.08
CA ALA A 684 12.70 4.56 7.94
C ALA A 684 13.56 5.40 8.92
N ARG A 685 14.80 5.01 9.22
CA ARG A 685 15.71 5.80 10.08
C ARG A 685 16.35 6.97 9.33
N TYR A 686 16.69 6.80 8.05
CA TYR A 686 17.33 7.84 7.24
C TYR A 686 16.37 8.65 6.37
N HIS A 687 15.09 8.26 6.31
CA HIS A 687 14.07 9.04 5.61
C HIS A 687 14.04 10.48 6.13
N SER A 688 14.08 11.47 5.23
CA SER A 688 14.20 12.90 5.55
C SER A 688 13.26 13.33 6.69
N ASP A 689 11.98 13.03 6.59
CA ASP A 689 10.98 13.38 7.61
C ASP A 689 11.34 12.92 9.04
N ARG A 690 11.80 11.67 9.21
CA ARG A 690 12.17 11.11 10.52
C ARG A 690 13.57 11.51 10.96
N PHE A 691 14.48 11.62 10.01
CA PHE A 691 15.85 12.00 10.27
C PHE A 691 15.93 13.48 10.69
N ASP A 692 15.20 14.37 10.01
CA ASP A 692 15.18 15.81 10.27
C ASP A 692 14.56 16.17 11.61
N THR A 693 13.47 15.48 11.96
CA THR A 693 12.78 15.70 13.23
C THR A 693 13.60 15.24 14.43
N ARG A 694 14.37 14.15 14.32
CA ARG A 694 15.06 13.52 15.45
C ARG A 694 16.56 13.80 15.52
N VAL A 695 17.26 13.84 14.39
CA VAL A 695 18.72 13.91 14.33
C VAL A 695 19.20 15.30 13.93
N THR A 696 18.61 15.92 12.89
CA THR A 696 19.11 17.19 12.35
C THR A 696 19.11 18.34 13.36
N ARG A 697 18.21 18.31 14.35
CA ARG A 697 18.17 19.30 15.45
C ARG A 697 19.38 19.24 16.37
N LYS A 698 19.98 18.06 16.53
CA LYS A 698 21.10 17.79 17.44
C LYS A 698 22.47 17.96 16.79
N LEU A 699 22.51 18.17 15.48
CA LEU A 699 23.75 18.33 14.73
C LEU A 699 24.34 19.72 14.89
N HIS A 700 25.66 19.78 14.78
CA HIS A 700 26.38 21.04 14.65
C HIS A 700 25.82 21.86 13.47
N PRO A 701 25.49 23.17 13.64
CA PRO A 701 24.81 23.97 12.63
C PRO A 701 25.48 23.95 11.24
N THR A 702 26.81 23.96 11.20
CA THR A 702 27.58 23.96 9.93
C THR A 702 27.52 22.64 9.16
N GLN A 703 27.05 21.55 9.78
CA GLN A 703 27.01 20.22 9.18
C GLN A 703 25.58 19.76 8.85
N LYS A 704 24.55 20.54 9.21
CA LYS A 704 23.14 20.15 9.03
C LYS A 704 22.79 19.83 7.59
N ASP A 705 23.14 20.72 6.66
CA ASP A 705 22.79 20.57 5.24
C ASP A 705 23.49 19.37 4.61
N VAL A 706 24.78 19.18 4.93
CA VAL A 706 25.58 18.05 4.42
C VAL A 706 25.04 16.72 4.94
N VAL A 707 24.71 16.65 6.23
CA VAL A 707 24.15 15.43 6.83
C VAL A 707 22.75 15.13 6.29
N ALA A 708 21.90 16.14 6.08
CA ALA A 708 20.56 15.96 5.52
C ALA A 708 20.65 15.40 4.09
N GLN A 709 21.52 15.97 3.25
CA GLN A 709 21.78 15.45 1.90
C GLN A 709 22.32 14.01 1.94
N MET A 710 23.17 13.69 2.90
CA MET A 710 23.71 12.34 3.10
C MET A 710 22.61 11.32 3.49
N ALA A 711 21.70 11.70 4.39
CA ALA A 711 20.59 10.87 4.80
C ALA A 711 19.59 10.63 3.65
N GLU A 712 19.34 11.66 2.84
CA GLU A 712 18.55 11.54 1.61
C GLU A 712 19.24 10.61 0.59
N HIS A 713 20.54 10.77 0.36
CA HIS A 713 21.32 9.91 -0.52
C HIS A 713 21.28 8.44 -0.07
N CYS A 714 21.51 8.18 1.23
CA CYS A 714 21.32 6.86 1.85
C CYS A 714 19.93 6.28 1.54
N THR A 715 18.88 7.08 1.74
CA THR A 715 17.49 6.65 1.54
C THR A 715 17.21 6.29 0.10
N VAL A 716 17.67 7.10 -0.86
CA VAL A 716 17.51 6.84 -2.29
C VAL A 716 18.18 5.52 -2.68
N LEU A 717 19.42 5.30 -2.25
CA LEU A 717 20.16 4.07 -2.55
C LEU A 717 19.49 2.84 -1.91
N LEU A 718 19.06 2.93 -0.65
CA LEU A 718 18.36 1.84 0.03
C LEU A 718 17.00 1.50 -0.63
N VAL A 719 16.26 2.51 -1.10
CA VAL A 719 15.00 2.30 -1.85
C VAL A 719 15.27 1.67 -3.21
N GLN A 720 16.35 2.06 -3.90
CA GLN A 720 16.76 1.41 -5.15
C GLN A 720 17.13 -0.06 -4.92
N LEU A 721 17.86 -0.37 -3.85
CA LEU A 721 18.20 -1.74 -3.47
C LEU A 721 16.95 -2.59 -3.16
N MET A 722 15.96 -2.00 -2.47
CA MET A 722 14.69 -2.67 -2.21
C MET A 722 13.88 -2.98 -3.48
N ARG A 723 14.00 -2.18 -4.53
CA ARG A 723 13.28 -2.39 -5.80
C ARG A 723 13.95 -3.42 -6.72
N ARG A 724 15.24 -3.70 -6.52
CA ARG A 724 16.01 -4.66 -7.32
C ARG A 724 15.89 -6.10 -6.82
N ARG A 725 15.40 -6.30 -5.59
CA ARG A 725 14.99 -7.60 -5.05
C ARG A 725 13.53 -7.83 -5.39
#